data_AF-A0A5B8MBM0-F1
#
_entry.id   AF-A0A5B8MBM0-F1
#
_cell.length_a   1.000
_cell.length_b   1.000
_cell.length_c   1.000
_cell.angle_alpha   90.00
_cell.angle_beta   90.00
_cell.angle_gamma   90.00
#
_symmetry.space_group_name_H-M   'P 1'
#
loop_
_entity.id
_entity.type
_entity.pdbx_description
1 polymer ?
#
loop_
_entity_poly.entity_id
_entity_poly.type
_entity_poly.pdbx_seq_one_letter_code
_entity_poly.pdbx_strand_id
1 'polypeptide(L)'
;MGTTGEGGVGEKRGGEGGSRLGVEEKKARVAGVEEERNGKEAKGPGAPGIKLLSLGYVPIKGSFLVPLSENSEKSEKEPKAPAGFARSGKSKKQVKREQAEMRRNNASICNALARTGTCRYGDSCKFNHDVEGFLAQKPADLPGDCLFVALTGSCPYGLSCRYYGSHERAAKRSEGDEAPQGAADLKTLGREALLEQRVPLPVPGSIEGEANVLTDDLKIRLRRKEEEYPKSEDILKKMNVKSNKHYARKGKKKGKDNASDFFIEKGDTEVAKSTPRERKKLDFRNKLYLSPLTTVGNLPYRRICKTYGADITCGEMAMATNLLQGKRSEWALLKRHPSEDFFGVQLAGAYPDSVARASELVSRELDVDFIDINMGCPIDLLCNKGAGAALLQRPNKIETLAKCVSPVIDIPLTLKMRKGYYDGKDIVHEFVPKVSSWNVRALTLHGRTREQRYTRTADWDYIEKVAGLAGDLPVIGNGDIFNFEEYNDHVRSGKVSTVMIGRAALIKPWIFSEIKEQRHIDISATERLDMMKVYCTNGLEHWGSDSRGVETTRRYLLEWLSFLHRYVPVGLLEVLPQSMGMRPPAYYGRSDLETLLASSNSSDWIKISEMLLGPTPATFSFVPKHKSYSYKVLSKDERADAGENG
;
A
#
# COMPACT_ATOMS: atom_id res chain seq x y z
N MET A 1 -11.11 6.18 -78.49
CA MET A 1 -10.18 6.09 -79.63
C MET A 1 -8.90 5.40 -79.13
N GLY A 2 -8.59 4.21 -79.65
CA GLY A 2 -7.39 3.37 -79.36
C GLY A 2 -7.46 2.60 -78.04
N THR A 3 -7.70 1.27 -77.88
CA THR A 3 -7.31 0.01 -78.58
C THR A 3 -5.80 -0.06 -78.83
N THR A 4 -5.02 -1.11 -78.56
CA THR A 4 -5.16 -2.56 -78.22
C THR A 4 -3.71 -3.11 -78.10
N GLY A 5 -3.48 -4.28 -77.49
CA GLY A 5 -2.23 -5.01 -77.73
C GLY A 5 -1.88 -6.14 -76.75
N GLU A 6 -2.65 -7.23 -76.75
CA GLU A 6 -2.21 -8.54 -76.29
C GLU A 6 -1.19 -9.15 -77.27
N GLY A 7 -0.31 -10.03 -76.76
CA GLY A 7 0.55 -10.89 -77.56
C GLY A 7 0.96 -12.12 -76.77
N GLY A 8 0.21 -13.21 -76.94
CA GLY A 8 0.58 -14.56 -76.49
C GLY A 8 0.88 -15.47 -77.68
N VAL A 9 1.95 -16.26 -77.58
CA VAL A 9 2.26 -17.50 -78.34
C VAL A 9 3.34 -18.20 -77.48
N GLY A 10 3.43 -19.51 -77.23
CA GLY A 10 2.73 -20.69 -77.69
C GLY A 10 3.48 -21.92 -77.14
N GLU A 11 2.73 -22.99 -76.96
CA GLU A 11 3.00 -24.30 -76.36
C GLU A 11 4.11 -25.20 -76.98
N LYS A 12 4.74 -26.03 -76.10
CA LYS A 12 4.73 -27.53 -76.06
C LYS A 12 6.07 -28.31 -76.05
N ARG A 13 6.06 -29.33 -75.16
CA ARG A 13 6.75 -30.66 -75.08
C ARG A 13 7.60 -30.78 -73.81
N GLY A 14 7.46 -31.77 -72.91
CA GLY A 14 6.61 -32.96 -72.83
C GLY A 14 7.06 -33.83 -71.63
N GLY A 15 6.29 -34.86 -71.27
CA GLY A 15 6.76 -36.02 -70.48
C GLY A 15 6.13 -36.21 -69.09
N GLU A 16 5.40 -37.32 -68.94
CA GLU A 16 4.62 -37.78 -67.77
C GLU A 16 5.41 -38.57 -66.71
N GLY A 17 4.80 -38.72 -65.51
CA GLY A 17 5.07 -39.77 -64.50
C GLY A 17 5.21 -39.20 -63.08
N GLY A 18 4.16 -39.07 -62.25
CA GLY A 18 3.61 -40.11 -61.34
C GLY A 18 4.48 -40.24 -60.06
N SER A 19 4.04 -40.13 -58.80
CA SER A 19 2.73 -40.30 -58.16
C SER A 19 2.77 -39.93 -56.65
N ARG A 20 1.69 -39.31 -56.15
CA ARG A 20 0.90 -39.65 -54.93
C ARG A 20 1.44 -39.45 -53.47
N LEU A 21 0.53 -38.82 -52.68
CA LEU A 21 0.27 -38.86 -51.22
C LEU A 21 1.14 -37.92 -50.35
N GLY A 22 0.66 -37.14 -49.39
CA GLY A 22 -0.66 -36.94 -48.78
C GLY A 22 -0.56 -35.82 -47.72
N VAL A 23 -1.69 -35.20 -47.42
CA VAL A 23 -1.90 -34.15 -46.39
C VAL A 23 -1.76 -34.75 -44.98
N GLU A 24 -1.14 -34.05 -44.03
CA GLU A 24 -1.61 -34.09 -42.63
C GLU A 24 -1.06 -32.98 -41.72
N GLU A 25 -1.99 -32.27 -41.09
CA GLU A 25 -1.83 -31.46 -39.87
C GLU A 25 -1.29 -32.32 -38.72
N LYS A 26 -0.38 -31.79 -37.89
CA LYS A 26 -0.07 -32.37 -36.58
C LYS A 26 -0.48 -31.46 -35.45
N LYS A 27 -1.66 -31.77 -34.91
CA LYS A 27 -2.08 -31.53 -33.51
C LYS A 27 -1.14 -32.29 -32.58
N ALA A 28 -0.52 -31.62 -31.61
CA ALA A 28 0.09 -32.27 -30.46
C ALA A 28 -1.01 -32.51 -29.40
N ARG A 29 -1.43 -33.78 -29.28
CA ARG A 29 -2.34 -34.28 -28.24
C ARG A 29 -1.55 -34.85 -27.07
N VAL A 30 -2.13 -34.64 -25.90
CA VAL A 30 -1.87 -35.24 -24.60
C VAL A 30 -1.79 -36.77 -24.68
N ALA A 31 -0.77 -37.34 -24.04
CA ALA A 31 -0.74 -38.70 -23.49
C ALA A 31 0.03 -38.56 -22.15
N GLY A 32 -0.47 -38.95 -20.97
CA GLY A 32 -1.23 -40.14 -20.65
C GLY A 32 -0.24 -41.20 -20.14
N VAL A 33 0.08 -41.17 -18.84
CA VAL A 33 0.91 -42.20 -18.18
C VAL A 33 0.30 -42.54 -16.82
N GLU A 34 -0.59 -43.53 -16.83
CA GLU A 34 -0.74 -44.60 -15.84
C GLU A 34 -0.23 -45.87 -16.56
N GLU A 35 0.43 -46.89 -16.02
CA GLU A 35 0.68 -47.39 -14.68
C GLU A 35 1.85 -48.41 -14.85
N GLU A 36 2.71 -48.60 -13.85
CA GLU A 36 2.92 -49.93 -13.22
C GLU A 36 4.05 -49.92 -12.19
N ARG A 37 3.69 -50.46 -11.03
CA ARG A 37 4.52 -50.73 -9.86
C ARG A 37 5.55 -51.81 -10.18
N ASN A 38 6.83 -51.55 -9.91
CA ASN A 38 7.65 -52.58 -9.28
C ASN A 38 8.79 -51.98 -8.45
N GLY A 39 8.87 -52.43 -7.20
CA GLY A 39 9.75 -51.88 -6.19
C GLY A 39 11.23 -52.12 -6.48
N LYS A 40 12.02 -51.08 -6.21
CA LYS A 40 13.34 -51.15 -5.57
C LYS A 40 13.68 -49.74 -5.11
N GLU A 41 13.58 -49.54 -3.79
CA GLU A 41 14.00 -48.31 -3.12
C GLU A 41 15.47 -47.99 -3.45
N ALA A 42 15.68 -46.96 -4.27
CA ALA A 42 16.94 -46.26 -4.30
C ALA A 42 16.87 -45.15 -3.24
N LYS A 43 17.50 -45.38 -2.08
CA LYS A 43 17.78 -44.34 -1.08
C LYS A 43 18.79 -43.34 -1.66
N GLY A 44 18.30 -42.40 -2.45
CA GLY A 44 19.01 -41.15 -2.77
C GLY A 44 18.67 -40.07 -1.74
N PRO A 45 19.53 -39.07 -1.51
CA PRO A 45 19.21 -37.96 -0.63
C PRO A 45 18.07 -37.16 -1.29
N GLY A 46 16.84 -37.36 -0.82
CA GLY A 46 15.71 -36.50 -1.20
C GLY A 46 16.06 -35.08 -0.81
N ALA A 47 16.29 -34.22 -1.81
CA ALA A 47 16.81 -32.88 -1.59
C ALA A 47 15.91 -32.11 -0.58
N PRO A 48 16.48 -31.43 0.44
CA PRO A 48 15.71 -30.77 1.49
C PRO A 48 14.60 -29.83 0.96
N GLY A 49 14.81 -29.18 -0.18
CA GLY A 49 13.84 -28.27 -0.80
C GLY A 49 12.54 -28.92 -1.25
N ILE A 50 12.57 -30.16 -1.77
CA ILE A 50 11.34 -30.87 -2.20
C ILE A 50 10.45 -31.18 -0.99
N LYS A 51 11.05 -31.54 0.15
CA LYS A 51 10.34 -31.78 1.41
C LYS A 51 9.78 -30.49 2.03
N LEU A 52 10.45 -29.35 1.88
CA LEU A 52 9.93 -28.05 2.35
C LEU A 52 8.73 -27.60 1.52
N LEU A 53 8.78 -27.79 0.20
CA LEU A 53 7.68 -27.44 -0.71
C LEU A 53 6.39 -28.19 -0.38
N SER A 54 6.46 -29.49 -0.12
CA SER A 54 5.27 -30.29 0.24
C SER A 54 4.64 -29.83 1.56
N LEU A 55 5.42 -29.20 2.44
CA LEU A 55 4.98 -28.65 3.72
C LEU A 55 4.55 -27.18 3.64
N GLY A 56 4.55 -26.57 2.43
CA GLY A 56 4.20 -25.16 2.22
C GLY A 56 5.28 -24.17 2.70
N TYR A 57 6.51 -24.63 2.92
CA TYR A 57 7.65 -23.78 3.23
C TYR A 57 8.37 -23.34 1.96
N VAL A 58 9.09 -22.22 2.07
CA VAL A 58 10.00 -21.76 1.04
C VAL A 58 11.17 -22.76 0.94
N PRO A 59 11.49 -23.29 -0.26
CA PRO A 59 12.57 -24.26 -0.45
C PRO A 59 13.94 -23.58 -0.37
N ILE A 60 14.46 -23.42 0.85
CA ILE A 60 15.78 -22.86 1.09
C ILE A 60 16.83 -23.98 1.02
N LYS A 61 17.96 -23.71 0.37
CA LYS A 61 19.12 -24.61 0.29
C LYS A 61 19.55 -25.05 1.70
N GLY A 62 19.79 -26.35 1.86
CA GLY A 62 20.06 -26.97 3.17
C GLY A 62 21.20 -26.31 3.98
N SER A 63 22.23 -25.77 3.32
CA SER A 63 23.36 -25.09 3.98
C SER A 63 23.00 -23.82 4.75
N PHE A 64 21.82 -23.24 4.49
CA PHE A 64 21.34 -22.03 5.17
C PHE A 64 20.25 -22.32 6.21
N LEU A 65 19.74 -23.56 6.28
CA LEU A 65 18.69 -23.89 7.24
C LEU A 65 19.27 -23.94 8.66
N VAL A 66 18.56 -23.34 9.61
CA VAL A 66 18.87 -23.54 11.03
C VAL A 66 18.46 -24.97 11.38
N PRO A 67 19.36 -25.81 11.94
CA PRO A 67 19.00 -27.14 12.38
C PRO A 67 17.85 -27.07 13.38
N LEU A 68 16.81 -27.88 13.16
CA LEU A 68 15.75 -28.04 14.15
C LEU A 68 16.39 -28.65 15.40
N SER A 69 16.51 -27.88 16.48
CA SER A 69 16.87 -28.46 17.77
C SER A 69 15.70 -29.30 18.27
N GLU A 70 15.97 -30.51 18.79
CA GLU A 70 14.96 -31.44 19.33
C GLU A 70 14.16 -30.89 20.54
N ASN A 71 14.26 -29.60 20.87
CA ASN A 71 13.62 -28.99 22.02
C ASN A 71 12.95 -27.64 21.75
N SER A 72 12.69 -27.24 20.49
CA SER A 72 11.94 -26.01 20.20
C SER A 72 10.41 -26.20 20.23
N GLU A 73 9.88 -26.87 21.26
CA GLU A 73 8.47 -26.82 21.66
C GLU A 73 8.37 -26.17 23.06
N LYS A 74 8.88 -24.94 23.20
CA LYS A 74 8.57 -24.08 24.35
C LYS A 74 9.00 -22.65 24.07
N SER A 75 8.00 -21.82 23.75
CA SER A 75 7.81 -20.43 24.17
C SER A 75 7.38 -19.48 23.04
N GLU A 76 6.10 -19.54 22.68
CA GLU A 76 5.36 -18.31 22.40
C GLU A 76 4.23 -18.24 23.43
N LYS A 77 4.52 -17.65 24.59
CA LYS A 77 3.44 -17.18 25.47
C LYS A 77 2.83 -15.97 24.80
N GLU A 78 1.54 -16.06 24.48
CA GLU A 78 0.73 -14.95 24.01
C GLU A 78 0.91 -13.71 24.90
N PRO A 79 1.31 -12.54 24.37
CA PRO A 79 1.03 -11.30 25.07
C PRO A 79 -0.48 -11.09 25.04
N LYS A 80 -1.11 -11.12 26.21
CA LYS A 80 -2.52 -10.70 26.37
C LYS A 80 -2.70 -9.33 25.74
N ALA A 81 -3.67 -9.22 24.84
CA ALA A 81 -4.05 -7.93 24.27
C ALA A 81 -4.44 -6.97 25.41
N PRO A 82 -3.94 -5.72 25.44
CA PRO A 82 -4.48 -4.74 26.35
C PRO A 82 -5.95 -4.49 26.01
N ALA A 83 -6.79 -4.57 27.03
CA ALA A 83 -8.22 -4.33 26.94
C ALA A 83 -8.49 -2.85 26.60
N GLY A 84 -9.40 -2.63 25.65
CA GLY A 84 -10.25 -1.45 25.57
C GLY A 84 -9.60 -0.11 25.19
N PHE A 85 -9.78 0.31 23.93
CA PHE A 85 -9.77 1.74 23.62
C PHE A 85 -11.04 2.39 24.19
N ALA A 86 -10.94 2.91 25.41
CA ALA A 86 -11.94 3.83 25.95
C ALA A 86 -11.93 5.12 25.11
N ARG A 87 -13.05 5.41 24.44
CA ARG A 87 -13.28 6.74 23.87
C ARG A 87 -13.65 7.68 25.00
N SER A 88 -12.70 8.49 25.46
CA SER A 88 -13.01 9.69 26.24
C SER A 88 -12.91 10.92 25.33
N GLY A 89 -14.05 11.58 25.11
CA GLY A 89 -14.04 12.95 24.62
C GLY A 89 -13.49 13.82 25.74
N LYS A 90 -12.31 14.43 25.54
CA LYS A 90 -11.69 15.29 26.55
C LYS A 90 -12.57 16.51 26.84
N SER A 91 -12.77 16.83 28.12
CA SER A 91 -13.52 18.04 28.51
C SER A 91 -12.72 19.30 28.22
N LYS A 92 -13.38 20.45 28.04
CA LYS A 92 -12.71 21.76 27.86
C LYS A 92 -11.74 22.11 29.00
N LYS A 93 -11.98 21.60 30.21
CA LYS A 93 -11.12 21.81 31.40
C LYS A 93 -9.85 20.95 31.34
N GLN A 94 -9.96 19.72 30.82
CA GLN A 94 -8.82 18.83 30.58
C GLN A 94 -7.92 19.38 29.45
N VAL A 95 -8.51 19.92 28.40
CA VAL A 95 -7.77 20.58 27.31
C VAL A 95 -7.01 21.82 27.82
N LYS A 96 -7.60 22.65 28.70
CA LYS A 96 -6.90 23.78 29.34
C LYS A 96 -5.75 23.33 30.25
N ARG A 97 -5.89 22.22 30.98
CA ARG A 97 -4.85 21.67 31.87
C ARG A 97 -3.67 21.10 31.06
N GLU A 98 -3.95 20.32 30.02
CA GLU A 98 -2.92 19.80 29.10
C GLU A 98 -2.20 20.93 28.33
N GLN A 99 -2.90 22.03 28.02
CA GLN A 99 -2.28 23.22 27.42
C GLN A 99 -1.35 23.97 28.41
N ALA A 100 -1.70 24.00 29.69
CA ALA A 100 -0.82 24.56 30.72
C ALA A 100 0.39 23.65 31.02
N GLU A 101 0.21 22.34 30.90
CA GLU A 101 1.26 21.33 31.04
C GLU A 101 2.22 21.30 29.84
N MET A 102 1.71 21.46 28.61
CA MET A 102 2.54 21.66 27.40
C MET A 102 3.37 22.95 27.44
N ARG A 103 2.91 24.01 28.11
CA ARG A 103 3.71 25.24 28.31
C ARG A 103 4.90 25.02 29.25
N ARG A 104 4.87 23.98 30.08
CA ARG A 104 5.91 23.62 31.05
C ARG A 104 6.70 22.37 30.66
N ASN A 105 6.35 21.75 29.53
CA ASN A 105 7.03 20.57 29.04
C ASN A 105 8.19 21.00 28.13
N ASN A 106 9.40 20.87 28.67
CA ASN A 106 10.63 21.13 27.97
C ASN A 106 10.93 20.12 26.84
N ALA A 107 10.07 19.13 26.61
CA ALA A 107 10.17 18.23 25.44
C ALA A 107 9.78 18.89 24.10
N SER A 108 9.22 20.10 24.11
CA SER A 108 8.89 20.85 22.89
C SER A 108 9.18 22.33 23.05
N ILE A 109 9.47 23.01 21.94
CA ILE A 109 9.75 24.45 21.89
C ILE A 109 8.90 25.11 20.80
N CYS A 110 8.63 26.41 20.94
CA CYS A 110 7.93 27.20 19.94
C CYS A 110 8.63 27.14 18.59
N ASN A 111 7.94 26.71 17.53
CA ASN A 111 8.53 26.58 16.19
C ASN A 111 9.10 27.90 15.63
N ALA A 112 8.48 29.04 15.94
CA ALA A 112 9.00 30.34 15.50
C ALA A 112 10.35 30.63 16.17
N LEU A 113 10.40 30.48 17.51
CA LEU A 113 11.62 30.64 18.29
C LEU A 113 12.70 29.64 17.85
N ALA A 114 12.35 28.36 17.69
CA ALA A 114 13.28 27.33 17.28
C ALA A 114 13.92 27.61 15.91
N ARG A 115 13.15 28.19 14.98
CA ARG A 115 13.59 28.47 13.61
C ARG A 115 14.35 29.80 13.48
N THR A 116 13.89 30.86 14.12
CA THR A 116 14.39 32.22 13.87
C THR A 116 15.05 32.87 15.09
N GLY A 117 15.14 32.16 16.22
CA GLY A 117 15.62 32.71 17.49
C GLY A 117 14.68 33.74 18.14
N THR A 118 13.54 34.07 17.51
CA THR A 118 12.60 35.08 17.98
C THR A 118 11.15 34.67 17.73
N CYS A 119 10.22 35.13 18.59
CA CYS A 119 8.80 34.86 18.44
C CYS A 119 8.01 36.16 18.57
N ARG A 120 7.17 36.48 17.57
CA ARG A 120 6.33 37.71 17.56
C ARG A 120 5.40 37.86 18.76
N TYR A 121 5.12 36.77 19.46
CA TYR A 121 4.24 36.76 20.62
C TYR A 121 5.00 36.91 21.95
N GLY A 122 6.33 36.81 21.97
CA GLY A 122 7.13 36.88 23.20
C GLY A 122 6.54 36.02 24.31
N ASP A 123 6.40 36.59 25.51
CA ASP A 123 5.86 35.90 26.69
C ASP A 123 4.36 35.58 26.61
N SER A 124 3.63 36.20 25.68
CA SER A 124 2.22 35.87 25.42
C SER A 124 2.05 34.62 24.55
N CYS A 125 3.15 34.04 24.04
CA CYS A 125 3.12 32.84 23.23
C CYS A 125 2.55 31.66 24.02
N LYS A 126 1.73 30.84 23.37
CA LYS A 126 1.15 29.64 23.98
C LYS A 126 2.10 28.43 24.03
N PHE A 127 3.28 28.53 23.43
CA PHE A 127 4.27 27.46 23.30
C PHE A 127 5.50 27.77 24.17
N ASN A 128 6.26 26.74 24.53
CA ASN A 128 7.45 26.88 25.38
C ASN A 128 8.56 27.72 24.71
N HIS A 129 9.20 28.62 25.47
CA HIS A 129 10.32 29.46 25.05
C HIS A 129 11.61 29.21 25.87
N ASP A 130 11.61 28.26 26.79
CA ASP A 130 12.81 27.85 27.55
C ASP A 130 13.76 27.04 26.65
N VAL A 131 14.73 27.74 26.04
CA VAL A 131 15.71 27.12 25.12
C VAL A 131 16.65 26.19 25.88
N GLU A 132 17.17 26.61 27.03
CA GLU A 132 18.12 25.81 27.83
C GLU A 132 17.46 24.53 28.33
N GLY A 133 16.26 24.64 28.90
CA GLY A 133 15.50 23.49 29.34
C GLY A 133 15.12 22.55 28.19
N PHE A 134 14.82 23.08 27.01
CA PHE A 134 14.58 22.26 25.82
C PHE A 134 15.83 21.51 25.38
N LEU A 135 16.97 22.19 25.26
CA LEU A 135 18.24 21.57 24.85
C LEU A 135 18.70 20.51 25.86
N ALA A 136 18.46 20.71 27.15
CA ALA A 136 18.76 19.73 28.19
C ALA A 136 17.95 18.42 28.06
N GLN A 137 16.75 18.47 27.45
CA GLN A 137 15.89 17.28 27.24
C GLN A 137 15.94 16.75 25.81
N LYS A 138 16.45 17.53 24.86
CA LYS A 138 16.57 17.15 23.46
C LYS A 138 17.54 15.96 23.34
N PRO A 139 17.14 14.84 22.71
CA PRO A 139 18.07 13.75 22.44
C PRO A 139 19.24 14.21 21.57
N ALA A 140 20.38 13.54 21.70
CA ALA A 140 21.57 13.79 20.88
C ALA A 140 21.23 13.81 19.38
N ASP A 141 21.96 14.65 18.65
CA ASP A 141 21.81 14.75 17.21
C ASP A 141 22.28 13.47 16.51
N LEU A 142 21.62 13.18 15.39
CA LEU A 142 21.85 12.02 14.54
C LEU A 142 23.05 12.28 13.63
N PRO A 143 23.82 11.24 13.28
CA PRO A 143 24.94 11.36 12.37
C PRO A 143 24.47 11.68 10.94
N GLY A 144 25.33 12.34 10.18
CA GLY A 144 25.03 12.80 8.82
C GLY A 144 24.73 14.31 8.78
N ASP A 145 24.18 14.76 7.66
CA ASP A 145 23.82 16.15 7.43
C ASP A 145 22.32 16.37 7.43
N CYS A 146 21.90 17.55 7.89
CA CYS A 146 20.51 17.97 7.83
C CYS A 146 20.07 18.15 6.37
N LEU A 147 19.16 17.28 5.92
CA LEU A 147 18.63 17.28 4.55
C LEU A 147 18.09 18.65 4.11
N PHE A 148 17.45 19.40 5.02
CA PHE A 148 16.86 20.69 4.69
C PHE A 148 17.92 21.77 4.48
N VAL A 149 18.94 21.83 5.35
CA VAL A 149 20.01 22.83 5.22
C VAL A 149 20.85 22.55 3.99
N ALA A 150 21.22 21.28 3.78
CA ALA A 150 22.03 20.87 2.65
C ALA A 150 21.39 21.21 1.29
N LEU A 151 20.05 21.29 1.22
CA LEU A 151 19.33 21.49 -0.04
C LEU A 151 18.67 22.86 -0.20
N THR A 152 18.30 23.51 0.90
CA THR A 152 17.56 24.78 0.87
C THR A 152 18.28 25.92 1.57
N GLY A 153 19.45 25.65 2.16
CA GLY A 153 20.20 26.60 2.99
C GLY A 153 19.55 26.92 4.36
N SER A 154 18.36 26.38 4.65
CA SER A 154 17.66 26.63 5.92
C SER A 154 16.89 25.42 6.42
N CYS A 155 16.69 25.28 7.73
CA CYS A 155 15.93 24.18 8.31
C CYS A 155 14.59 24.67 8.87
N PRO A 156 13.44 24.12 8.45
CA PRO A 156 12.15 24.54 8.99
C PRO A 156 11.96 24.19 10.48
N TYR A 157 12.78 23.27 11.00
CA TYR A 157 12.74 22.82 12.39
C TYR A 157 13.73 23.55 13.31
N GLY A 158 14.73 24.23 12.74
CA GLY A 158 15.75 24.97 13.51
C GLY A 158 16.34 24.15 14.67
N LEU A 159 16.38 24.73 15.87
CA LEU A 159 16.88 24.09 17.11
C LEU A 159 16.23 22.74 17.43
N SER A 160 14.99 22.50 16.97
CA SER A 160 14.29 21.23 17.17
C SER A 160 14.78 20.11 16.26
N CYS A 161 15.56 20.43 15.22
CA CYS A 161 16.08 19.45 14.28
C CYS A 161 17.03 18.46 14.97
N ARG A 162 16.87 17.16 14.67
CA ARG A 162 17.75 16.09 15.13
C ARG A 162 19.07 15.99 14.36
N TYR A 163 19.34 16.94 13.47
CA TYR A 163 20.60 17.10 12.75
C TYR A 163 21.17 18.50 12.96
N TYR A 164 20.77 19.20 14.04
CA TYR A 164 21.09 20.60 14.26
C TYR A 164 22.60 20.87 14.28
N GLY A 165 23.39 20.00 14.90
CA GLY A 165 24.85 20.10 14.95
C GLY A 165 25.54 20.04 13.58
N SER A 166 24.85 19.55 12.53
CA SER A 166 25.36 19.60 11.16
C SER A 166 24.99 20.88 10.41
N HIS A 167 24.12 21.74 10.94
CA HIS A 167 23.59 22.90 10.20
C HIS A 167 24.70 23.84 9.70
N GLU A 168 25.74 24.11 10.51
CA GLU A 168 26.84 24.97 10.08
C GLU A 168 27.68 24.35 8.96
N ARG A 169 27.94 23.04 9.05
CA ARG A 169 28.70 22.30 8.02
C ARG A 169 27.89 22.17 6.73
N ALA A 170 26.63 21.72 6.84
CA ALA A 170 25.74 21.50 5.72
C ALA A 170 25.46 22.81 4.95
N ALA A 171 25.42 23.96 5.63
CA ALA A 171 25.23 25.26 4.99
C ALA A 171 26.44 25.71 4.15
N LYS A 172 27.64 25.19 4.43
CA LYS A 172 28.88 25.52 3.72
C LYS A 172 29.24 24.50 2.64
N ARG A 173 28.40 23.47 2.47
CA ARG A 173 28.68 22.34 1.58
C ARG A 173 28.46 22.75 0.12
N SER A 174 29.40 22.38 -0.73
CA SER A 174 29.38 22.67 -2.17
C SER A 174 28.84 21.47 -2.96
N GLU A 175 28.32 21.71 -4.17
CA GLU A 175 28.03 20.62 -5.11
C GLU A 175 29.31 19.81 -5.37
N GLY A 176 29.30 18.52 -5.05
CA GLY A 176 30.44 17.61 -5.24
C GLY A 176 31.19 17.20 -3.96
N ASP A 177 30.91 17.79 -2.81
CA ASP A 177 31.51 17.36 -1.54
C ASP A 177 31.06 15.94 -1.18
N GLU A 178 32.01 15.03 -0.92
CA GLU A 178 31.70 13.65 -0.54
C GLU A 178 30.82 13.60 0.72
N ALA A 179 29.82 12.71 0.71
CA ALA A 179 29.06 12.43 1.93
C ALA A 179 30.01 11.93 3.02
N PRO A 180 29.79 12.29 4.30
CA PRO A 180 30.60 11.76 5.38
C PRO A 180 30.61 10.23 5.29
N GLN A 181 31.77 9.68 4.91
CA GLN A 181 31.98 8.25 4.82
C GLN A 181 31.93 7.70 6.24
N GLY A 182 30.98 6.81 6.49
CA GLY A 182 30.64 6.41 7.85
C GLY A 182 29.89 5.09 7.87
N ALA A 183 30.53 4.03 7.38
CA ALA A 183 30.25 2.69 7.83
C ALA A 183 31.45 1.82 7.50
N ALA A 184 31.93 1.06 8.49
CA ALA A 184 32.72 -0.14 8.20
C ALA A 184 31.99 -1.01 7.17
N ASP A 185 32.71 -1.89 6.45
CA ASP A 185 32.07 -2.82 5.51
C ASP A 185 31.07 -3.70 6.27
N LEU A 186 29.79 -3.33 6.20
CA LEU A 186 28.71 -3.97 6.95
C LEU A 186 28.55 -5.44 6.56
N LYS A 187 29.10 -5.85 5.41
CA LYS A 187 29.08 -7.24 4.94
C LYS A 187 29.97 -8.16 5.77
N THR A 188 31.03 -7.61 6.38
CA THR A 188 32.03 -8.40 7.12
C THR A 188 31.88 -8.29 8.63
N LEU A 189 30.97 -7.45 9.12
CA LEU A 189 30.76 -7.27 10.56
C LEU A 189 29.95 -8.42 11.15
N GLY A 190 30.37 -8.86 12.34
CA GLY A 190 29.59 -9.74 13.20
C GLY A 190 28.33 -9.06 13.76
N ARG A 191 27.35 -9.84 14.21
CA ARG A 191 26.07 -9.35 14.78
C ARG A 191 26.26 -8.26 15.85
N GLU A 192 27.11 -8.46 16.85
CA GLU A 192 27.31 -7.48 17.94
C GLU A 192 27.80 -6.14 17.40
N ALA A 193 28.82 -6.16 16.54
CA ALA A 193 29.39 -4.98 15.91
C ALA A 193 28.39 -4.26 14.98
N LEU A 194 27.49 -5.02 14.31
CA LEU A 194 26.41 -4.46 13.49
C LEU A 194 25.40 -3.65 14.31
N LEU A 195 25.02 -4.14 15.49
CA LEU A 195 24.01 -3.51 16.34
C LEU A 195 24.50 -2.17 16.95
N GLU A 196 25.81 -1.97 17.00
CA GLU A 196 26.46 -0.74 17.45
C GLU A 196 26.59 0.31 16.36
N GLN A 197 26.47 -0.08 15.07
CA GLN A 197 26.62 0.84 13.96
C GLN A 197 25.55 1.94 13.95
N ARG A 198 25.96 3.13 13.51
CA ARG A 198 25.05 4.22 13.13
C ARG A 198 25.40 4.63 11.72
N VAL A 199 24.41 4.56 10.83
CA VAL A 199 24.63 4.83 9.40
C VAL A 199 24.00 6.18 9.04
N PRO A 200 24.77 7.10 8.44
CA PRO A 200 24.22 8.37 8.00
C PRO A 200 23.19 8.14 6.89
N LEU A 201 22.13 8.95 6.89
CA LEU A 201 21.14 8.95 5.83
C LEU A 201 21.66 9.75 4.62
N PRO A 202 21.32 9.34 3.38
CA PRO A 202 21.70 10.08 2.20
C PRO A 202 20.96 11.43 2.16
N VAL A 203 21.65 12.45 1.63
CA VAL A 203 21.01 13.70 1.24
C VAL A 203 20.58 13.55 -0.23
N PRO A 204 19.29 13.70 -0.57
CA PRO A 204 18.85 13.60 -1.96
C PRO A 204 19.38 14.78 -2.77
N GLY A 205 19.42 14.68 -4.10
CA GLY A 205 19.89 15.79 -4.96
C GLY A 205 18.96 17.02 -4.93
N SER A 206 17.70 16.84 -4.56
CA SER A 206 16.70 17.90 -4.44
C SER A 206 15.60 17.51 -3.44
N ILE A 207 14.87 18.50 -2.92
CA ILE A 207 13.59 18.32 -2.23
C ILE A 207 12.52 18.92 -3.13
N GLU A 208 11.63 18.07 -3.63
CA GLU A 208 10.49 18.52 -4.43
C GLU A 208 9.26 18.62 -3.52
N GLY A 209 8.63 19.79 -3.48
CA GLY A 209 7.50 20.05 -2.59
C GLY A 209 6.33 19.08 -2.80
N GLU A 210 5.76 18.58 -1.71
CA GLU A 210 4.55 17.75 -1.75
C GLU A 210 3.34 18.57 -2.24
N ALA A 211 2.55 17.99 -3.13
CA ALA A 211 1.28 18.54 -3.59
C ALA A 211 0.12 18.16 -2.65
N ASN A 212 -1.07 18.70 -2.93
CA ASN A 212 -2.31 18.45 -2.17
C ASN A 212 -2.29 18.97 -0.72
N VAL A 213 -1.58 20.07 -0.47
CA VAL A 213 -1.57 20.76 0.82
C VAL A 213 -2.74 21.74 0.91
N LEU A 214 -3.67 21.50 1.83
CA LEU A 214 -4.81 22.40 2.01
C LEU A 214 -4.39 23.78 2.53
N THR A 215 -5.10 24.81 2.08
CA THR A 215 -5.02 26.16 2.63
C THR A 215 -5.53 26.22 4.07
N ASP A 216 -5.03 27.16 4.87
CA ASP A 216 -5.48 27.30 6.25
C ASP A 216 -6.94 27.74 6.36
N ASP A 217 -7.43 28.55 5.42
CA ASP A 217 -8.83 28.96 5.34
C ASP A 217 -9.76 27.77 5.13
N LEU A 218 -9.45 26.89 4.16
CA LEU A 218 -10.24 25.68 3.94
C LEU A 218 -10.24 24.78 5.18
N LYS A 219 -9.07 24.60 5.82
CA LYS A 219 -8.98 23.84 7.07
C LYS A 219 -9.86 24.45 8.17
N ILE A 220 -9.98 25.78 8.24
CA ILE A 220 -10.85 26.48 9.20
C ILE A 220 -12.32 26.22 8.85
N ARG A 221 -12.73 26.40 7.59
CA ARG A 221 -14.12 26.18 7.14
C ARG A 221 -14.59 24.75 7.37
N LEU A 222 -13.76 23.75 7.06
CA LEU A 222 -14.07 22.33 7.33
C LEU A 222 -14.29 22.06 8.83
N ARG A 223 -13.42 22.58 9.71
CA ARG A 223 -13.57 22.42 11.16
C ARG A 223 -14.83 23.12 11.71
N ARG A 224 -15.19 24.26 11.13
CA ARG A 224 -16.40 25.01 11.49
C ARG A 224 -17.67 24.48 10.82
N LYS A 225 -17.54 23.53 9.88
CA LYS A 225 -18.65 23.00 9.06
C LYS A 225 -19.33 24.09 8.23
N GLU A 226 -18.51 25.00 7.70
CA GLU A 226 -18.91 26.14 6.88
C GLU A 226 -18.65 25.90 5.38
N GLU A 227 -18.08 24.76 5.02
CA GLU A 227 -17.81 24.39 3.63
C GLU A 227 -19.09 23.94 2.91
N GLU A 228 -19.25 24.37 1.66
CA GLU A 228 -20.42 24.11 0.82
C GLU A 228 -20.12 23.09 -0.29
N TYR A 229 -21.15 22.32 -0.66
CA TYR A 229 -21.06 21.20 -1.60
C TYR A 229 -22.19 21.24 -2.64
N PRO A 230 -22.27 22.31 -3.45
CA PRO A 230 -23.42 22.57 -4.31
C PRO A 230 -23.71 21.43 -5.30
N LYS A 231 -22.67 20.80 -5.89
CA LYS A 231 -22.88 19.68 -6.83
C LYS A 231 -23.48 18.48 -6.11
N SER A 232 -22.98 18.17 -4.91
CA SER A 232 -23.48 17.09 -4.07
C SER A 232 -24.91 17.34 -3.58
N GLU A 233 -25.23 18.55 -3.13
CA GLU A 233 -26.60 18.87 -2.67
C GLU A 233 -27.63 18.68 -3.79
N ASP A 234 -27.30 19.12 -5.01
CA ASP A 234 -28.18 18.97 -6.18
C ASP A 234 -28.42 17.49 -6.52
N ILE A 235 -27.36 16.69 -6.66
CA ILE A 235 -27.52 15.27 -7.04
C ILE A 235 -28.20 14.45 -5.93
N LEU A 236 -27.89 14.71 -4.65
CA LEU A 236 -28.49 13.99 -3.54
C LEU A 236 -30.00 14.27 -3.46
N LYS A 237 -30.41 15.51 -3.74
CA LYS A 237 -31.84 15.87 -3.84
C LYS A 237 -32.51 15.17 -5.02
N LYS A 238 -31.89 15.18 -6.20
CA LYS A 238 -32.41 14.52 -7.41
C LYS A 238 -32.57 13.01 -7.22
N MET A 239 -31.66 12.37 -6.51
CA MET A 239 -31.69 10.93 -6.25
C MET A 239 -32.48 10.54 -4.98
N ASN A 240 -33.16 11.49 -4.33
CA ASN A 240 -33.90 11.29 -3.08
C ASN A 240 -33.07 10.60 -1.97
N VAL A 241 -31.77 10.94 -1.90
CA VAL A 241 -30.87 10.38 -0.88
C VAL A 241 -30.97 11.22 0.38
N LYS A 242 -31.45 10.62 1.48
CA LYS A 242 -31.48 11.26 2.81
C LYS A 242 -30.06 11.63 3.24
N SER A 243 -29.80 12.93 3.43
CA SER A 243 -28.52 13.42 3.95
C SER A 243 -28.57 13.56 5.47
N ASN A 244 -27.65 12.90 6.16
CA ASN A 244 -27.41 13.16 7.58
C ASN A 244 -26.45 14.35 7.66
N LYS A 245 -26.99 15.57 7.77
CA LYS A 245 -26.28 16.87 7.77
C LYS A 245 -25.33 17.10 8.97
N HIS A 246 -24.70 16.07 9.53
CA HIS A 246 -23.74 16.20 10.62
C HIS A 246 -22.47 16.97 10.23
N TYR A 247 -22.24 17.21 8.93
CA TYR A 247 -21.05 17.88 8.37
C TYR A 247 -21.36 19.18 7.62
N ALA A 248 -22.64 19.51 7.45
CA ALA A 248 -23.11 20.77 6.88
C ALA A 248 -23.52 21.72 8.02
N ARG A 249 -23.56 23.03 7.72
CA ARG A 249 -23.92 24.10 8.65
C ARG A 249 -25.12 23.71 9.54
N LYS A 250 -25.02 23.99 10.85
CA LYS A 250 -26.20 23.98 11.75
C LYS A 250 -27.23 24.96 11.19
N GLY A 251 -28.16 24.48 10.38
CA GLY A 251 -29.45 25.14 10.23
C GLY A 251 -30.09 25.24 11.61
N LYS A 252 -30.74 26.38 11.91
CA LYS A 252 -31.57 26.54 13.11
C LYS A 252 -32.39 25.27 13.33
N LYS A 253 -32.33 24.71 14.54
CA LYS A 253 -33.16 23.57 14.97
C LYS A 253 -34.62 23.82 14.53
N LYS A 254 -35.14 22.97 13.65
CA LYS A 254 -36.56 22.64 13.58
C LYS A 254 -36.64 21.11 13.53
N GLY A 255 -37.46 20.55 14.42
CA GLY A 255 -37.90 19.15 14.41
C GLY A 255 -36.96 18.17 15.10
N LYS A 256 -37.42 17.60 16.23
CA LYS A 256 -37.07 16.24 16.62
C LYS A 256 -37.67 15.33 15.55
N ASP A 257 -36.88 14.45 14.94
CA ASP A 257 -37.44 13.26 14.32
C ASP A 257 -36.63 12.04 14.74
N ASN A 258 -37.39 11.08 15.27
CA ASN A 258 -36.93 9.84 15.85
C ASN A 258 -36.35 8.90 14.78
N ALA A 259 -35.55 7.96 15.27
CA ALA A 259 -35.10 6.80 14.51
C ALA A 259 -36.29 5.95 14.00
N SER A 260 -35.97 5.12 13.01
CA SER A 260 -36.78 4.09 12.32
C SER A 260 -37.96 4.59 11.47
N ASP A 261 -37.77 4.66 10.15
CA ASP A 261 -38.34 3.64 9.25
C ASP A 261 -37.91 3.83 7.78
N PHE A 262 -37.70 2.69 7.13
CA PHE A 262 -37.30 2.52 5.74
C PHE A 262 -38.54 2.57 4.85
N PHE A 263 -38.60 3.52 3.93
CA PHE A 263 -39.38 3.39 2.69
C PHE A 263 -38.56 3.95 1.52
N ILE A 264 -38.37 3.12 0.49
CA ILE A 264 -37.88 3.53 -0.83
C ILE A 264 -39.13 3.61 -1.70
N GLU A 265 -39.58 4.82 -2.03
CA GLU A 265 -40.53 4.99 -3.13
C GLU A 265 -39.75 4.87 -4.45
N LYS A 266 -40.20 3.93 -5.30
CA LYS A 266 -39.84 3.91 -6.72
C LYS A 266 -40.55 5.07 -7.40
N GLY A 267 -39.77 6.05 -7.85
CA GLY A 267 -40.22 7.11 -8.75
C GLY A 267 -39.35 7.09 -10.01
N ASP A 268 -40.00 7.25 -11.14
CA ASP A 268 -39.54 6.89 -12.47
C ASP A 268 -38.23 7.54 -12.94
N THR A 269 -37.53 6.74 -13.74
CA THR A 269 -36.29 7.03 -14.44
C THR A 269 -36.47 8.12 -15.48
N GLU A 270 -35.90 9.31 -15.26
CA GLU A 270 -35.24 10.11 -16.29
C GLU A 270 -34.10 10.92 -15.65
N VAL A 271 -32.89 10.36 -15.68
CA VAL A 271 -31.68 11.09 -15.27
C VAL A 271 -31.29 12.01 -16.41
N ALA A 272 -31.36 13.31 -16.15
CA ALA A 272 -30.85 14.37 -17.01
C ALA A 272 -29.46 13.99 -17.56
N LYS A 273 -29.33 13.98 -18.89
CA LYS A 273 -28.06 13.87 -19.62
C LYS A 273 -27.19 15.08 -19.26
N SER A 274 -26.43 15.00 -18.16
CA SER A 274 -25.38 15.96 -17.89
C SER A 274 -24.27 15.74 -18.92
N THR A 275 -24.05 16.73 -19.77
CA THR A 275 -22.99 16.78 -20.78
C THR A 275 -21.62 16.49 -20.15
N PRO A 276 -20.86 15.49 -20.63
CA PRO A 276 -19.54 15.21 -20.10
C PRO A 276 -18.58 16.30 -20.58
N ARG A 277 -18.12 17.15 -19.65
CA ARG A 277 -16.80 17.79 -19.83
C ARG A 277 -15.78 16.67 -19.97
N GLU A 278 -14.93 16.74 -20.99
CA GLU A 278 -13.99 15.69 -21.35
C GLU A 278 -13.03 15.46 -20.18
N ARG A 279 -13.18 14.31 -19.51
CA ARG A 279 -12.38 13.92 -18.34
C ARG A 279 -11.04 13.36 -18.83
N LYS A 280 -9.96 13.54 -18.07
CA LYS A 280 -8.64 12.92 -18.36
C LYS A 280 -8.84 11.43 -18.72
N LYS A 281 -8.33 11.01 -19.89
CA LYS A 281 -8.45 9.63 -20.35
C LYS A 281 -7.61 8.72 -19.46
N LEU A 282 -8.29 7.86 -18.71
CA LEU A 282 -7.69 6.90 -17.79
C LEU A 282 -7.27 5.65 -18.58
N ASP A 283 -5.99 5.31 -18.57
CA ASP A 283 -5.48 4.08 -19.19
C ASP A 283 -4.63 3.28 -18.20
N PHE A 284 -5.17 2.15 -17.75
CA PHE A 284 -4.49 1.21 -16.85
C PHE A 284 -3.70 0.12 -17.59
N ARG A 285 -3.85 0.02 -18.92
CA ARG A 285 -3.27 -1.09 -19.68
C ARG A 285 -1.75 -1.07 -19.59
N ASN A 286 -1.16 -2.24 -19.36
CA ASN A 286 0.29 -2.44 -19.26
C ASN A 286 0.98 -1.54 -18.22
N LYS A 287 0.25 -1.05 -17.21
CA LYS A 287 0.80 -0.25 -16.11
C LYS A 287 0.85 -1.07 -14.82
N LEU A 288 1.96 -1.01 -14.11
CA LEU A 288 2.12 -1.68 -12.83
C LEU A 288 1.50 -0.86 -11.70
N TYR A 289 0.48 -1.42 -11.06
CA TYR A 289 -0.34 -0.70 -10.09
C TYR A 289 -0.04 -1.15 -8.65
N LEU A 290 0.54 -0.26 -7.83
CA LEU A 290 0.66 -0.45 -6.39
C LEU A 290 -0.70 -0.35 -5.69
N SER A 291 -1.07 -1.36 -4.91
CA SER A 291 -2.31 -1.35 -4.12
C SER A 291 -2.33 -0.19 -3.10
N PRO A 292 -3.52 0.35 -2.77
CA PRO A 292 -3.67 1.16 -1.57
C PRO A 292 -3.50 0.27 -0.33
N LEU A 293 -2.47 0.55 0.48
CA LEU A 293 -2.03 -0.30 1.59
C LEU A 293 -2.14 0.48 2.91
N THR A 294 -3.18 0.24 3.70
CA THR A 294 -3.34 0.91 5.00
C THR A 294 -2.12 0.68 5.91
N THR A 295 -1.73 1.71 6.66
CA THR A 295 -0.53 1.81 7.51
C THR A 295 0.77 1.98 6.72
N VAL A 296 1.05 1.11 5.74
CA VAL A 296 2.38 1.03 5.12
C VAL A 296 2.46 1.80 3.79
N GLY A 297 1.36 1.96 3.07
CA GLY A 297 1.23 2.69 1.80
C GLY A 297 1.30 4.22 1.91
N ASN A 298 2.01 4.73 2.91
CA ASN A 298 2.28 6.15 3.10
C ASN A 298 3.15 6.71 1.97
N LEU A 299 3.17 8.04 1.84
CA LEU A 299 3.86 8.72 0.74
C LEU A 299 5.36 8.32 0.62
N PRO A 300 6.16 8.26 1.71
CA PRO A 300 7.54 7.78 1.64
C PRO A 300 7.67 6.37 1.04
N TYR A 301 6.76 5.45 1.38
CA TYR A 301 6.79 4.09 0.87
C TYR A 301 6.40 4.01 -0.63
N ARG A 302 5.41 4.81 -1.06
CA ARG A 302 5.02 4.87 -2.48
C ARG A 302 6.17 5.38 -3.35
N ARG A 303 6.98 6.32 -2.84
CA ARG A 303 8.22 6.79 -3.51
C ARG A 303 9.26 5.67 -3.69
N ILE A 304 9.41 4.79 -2.69
CA ILE A 304 10.25 3.58 -2.84
C ILE A 304 9.73 2.71 -4.00
N CYS A 305 8.42 2.44 -4.05
CA CYS A 305 7.84 1.65 -5.13
C CYS A 305 7.98 2.34 -6.50
N LYS A 306 7.88 3.67 -6.58
CA LYS A 306 8.14 4.43 -7.82
C LYS A 306 9.58 4.26 -8.30
N THR A 307 10.57 4.25 -7.39
CA THR A 307 11.99 4.02 -7.72
C THR A 307 12.20 2.65 -8.37
N TYR A 308 11.44 1.64 -7.93
CA TYR A 308 11.46 0.30 -8.53
C TYR A 308 10.50 0.15 -9.73
N GLY A 309 9.92 1.23 -10.22
CA GLY A 309 9.14 1.20 -11.46
C GLY A 309 7.65 0.91 -11.29
N ALA A 310 7.03 1.14 -10.13
CA ALA A 310 5.58 1.26 -10.08
C ALA A 310 5.11 2.40 -11.01
N ASP A 311 4.10 2.16 -11.83
CA ASP A 311 3.57 3.19 -12.74
C ASP A 311 2.44 3.98 -12.10
N ILE A 312 1.57 3.27 -11.36
CA ILE A 312 0.39 3.85 -10.69
C ILE A 312 0.52 3.66 -9.19
N THR A 313 0.32 4.75 -8.45
CA THR A 313 0.23 4.73 -7.00
C THR A 313 -1.14 5.19 -6.54
N CYS A 314 -1.57 4.70 -5.37
CA CYS A 314 -2.80 5.14 -4.74
C CYS A 314 -2.57 5.35 -3.25
N GLY A 315 -3.09 6.45 -2.73
CA GLY A 315 -3.01 6.76 -1.30
C GLY A 315 -3.68 5.70 -0.43
N GLU A 316 -3.37 5.71 0.86
CA GLU A 316 -4.10 4.88 1.82
C GLU A 316 -5.59 5.24 1.82
N MET A 317 -6.44 4.30 2.25
CA MET A 317 -7.88 4.57 2.33
C MET A 317 -8.16 5.73 3.31
N ALA A 318 -8.83 6.77 2.82
CA ALA A 318 -9.25 7.92 3.60
C ALA A 318 -10.76 7.86 3.88
N MET A 319 -11.13 7.98 5.14
CA MET A 319 -12.51 8.03 5.58
C MET A 319 -13.15 9.35 5.15
N ALA A 320 -14.16 9.27 4.27
CA ALA A 320 -14.87 10.43 3.73
C ALA A 320 -15.36 11.39 4.83
N THR A 321 -15.92 10.83 5.91
CA THR A 321 -16.41 11.63 7.05
C THR A 321 -15.32 12.34 7.84
N ASN A 322 -14.10 11.78 7.90
CA ASN A 322 -12.96 12.42 8.58
C ASN A 322 -12.39 13.57 7.74
N LEU A 323 -12.39 13.43 6.41
CA LEU A 323 -12.00 14.51 5.48
C LEU A 323 -12.92 15.71 5.63
N LEU A 324 -14.24 15.48 5.61
CA LEU A 324 -15.27 16.51 5.81
C LEU A 324 -15.19 17.19 7.20
N GLN A 325 -14.62 16.51 8.20
CA GLN A 325 -14.36 17.08 9.53
C GLN A 325 -13.05 17.88 9.61
N GLY A 326 -12.26 17.94 8.54
CA GLY A 326 -10.97 18.62 8.52
C GLY A 326 -9.91 17.95 9.39
N LYS A 327 -9.98 16.62 9.58
CA LYS A 327 -8.98 15.89 10.38
C LYS A 327 -7.63 15.86 9.65
N ARG A 328 -6.62 16.51 10.25
CA ARG A 328 -5.28 16.65 9.67
C ARG A 328 -4.63 15.31 9.30
N SER A 329 -4.79 14.29 10.14
CA SER A 329 -4.24 12.96 9.91
C SER A 329 -4.85 12.29 8.67
N GLU A 330 -6.12 12.58 8.36
CA GLU A 330 -6.80 12.01 7.20
C GLU A 330 -6.33 12.69 5.92
N TRP A 331 -6.23 14.03 5.93
CA TRP A 331 -5.75 14.82 4.80
C TRP A 331 -4.29 14.51 4.43
N ALA A 332 -3.47 14.09 5.40
CA ALA A 332 -2.11 13.65 5.13
C ALA A 332 -2.04 12.44 4.19
N LEU A 333 -3.07 11.59 4.16
CA LEU A 333 -3.13 10.39 3.30
C LEU A 333 -3.29 10.71 1.81
N LEU A 334 -3.77 11.93 1.49
CA LEU A 334 -4.10 12.37 0.13
C LEU A 334 -2.95 13.19 -0.51
N LYS A 335 -1.83 13.35 0.19
CA LYS A 335 -0.65 14.02 -0.34
C LYS A 335 0.01 13.22 -1.46
N ARG A 336 0.54 13.96 -2.43
CA ARG A 336 1.23 13.46 -3.63
C ARG A 336 2.66 14.01 -3.65
N HIS A 337 3.62 13.19 -4.06
CA HIS A 337 4.97 13.66 -4.40
C HIS A 337 5.10 13.80 -5.92
N PRO A 338 5.88 14.75 -6.46
CA PRO A 338 5.97 14.96 -7.92
C PRO A 338 6.47 13.74 -8.70
N SER A 339 7.27 12.88 -8.08
CA SER A 339 7.66 11.58 -8.65
C SER A 339 6.49 10.61 -8.88
N GLU A 340 5.26 10.90 -8.43
CA GLU A 340 4.08 10.07 -8.66
C GLU A 340 3.34 10.55 -9.91
N ASP A 341 3.76 10.08 -11.09
CA ASP A 341 3.20 10.52 -12.39
C ASP A 341 1.71 10.23 -12.56
N PHE A 342 1.23 9.16 -11.93
CA PHE A 342 -0.16 8.70 -11.99
C PHE A 342 -0.63 8.31 -10.59
N PHE A 343 -1.35 9.23 -9.94
CA PHE A 343 -1.72 9.11 -8.53
C PHE A 343 -3.23 9.15 -8.32
N GLY A 344 -3.75 8.15 -7.60
CA GLY A 344 -5.14 8.10 -7.16
C GLY A 344 -5.32 8.29 -5.65
N VAL A 345 -6.52 8.69 -5.25
CA VAL A 345 -6.93 8.70 -3.84
C VAL A 345 -8.08 7.74 -3.60
N GLN A 346 -7.96 6.92 -2.56
CA GLN A 346 -9.00 5.96 -2.21
C GLN A 346 -9.87 6.48 -1.06
N LEU A 347 -11.17 6.63 -1.31
CA LEU A 347 -12.15 7.02 -0.30
C LEU A 347 -12.89 5.81 0.28
N ALA A 348 -13.11 5.83 1.59
CA ALA A 348 -13.91 4.86 2.31
C ALA A 348 -15.11 5.54 2.99
N GLY A 349 -16.31 5.01 2.75
CA GLY A 349 -17.53 5.53 3.35
C GLY A 349 -18.71 4.62 3.09
N ALA A 350 -19.69 4.67 4.00
CA ALA A 350 -20.89 3.84 3.90
C ALA A 350 -22.06 4.60 3.28
N TYR A 351 -22.06 5.94 3.28
CA TYR A 351 -23.24 6.72 2.94
C TYR A 351 -22.98 7.55 1.68
N PRO A 352 -23.84 7.47 0.64
CA PRO A 352 -23.66 8.23 -0.59
C PRO A 352 -23.48 9.74 -0.35
N ASP A 353 -24.16 10.31 0.65
CA ASP A 353 -24.05 11.74 0.98
C ASP A 353 -22.63 12.15 1.40
N SER A 354 -22.01 11.38 2.31
CA SER A 354 -20.66 11.66 2.80
C SER A 354 -19.60 11.41 1.74
N VAL A 355 -19.78 10.39 0.90
CA VAL A 355 -18.81 10.04 -0.14
C VAL A 355 -18.90 11.03 -1.31
N ALA A 356 -20.10 11.44 -1.74
CA ALA A 356 -20.27 12.46 -2.78
C ALA A 356 -19.62 13.79 -2.38
N ARG A 357 -19.92 14.30 -1.18
CA ARG A 357 -19.33 15.56 -0.68
C ARG A 357 -17.81 15.50 -0.55
N ALA A 358 -17.27 14.39 -0.04
CA ALA A 358 -15.83 14.21 0.04
C ALA A 358 -15.19 14.14 -1.36
N SER A 359 -15.86 13.49 -2.32
CA SER A 359 -15.38 13.39 -3.70
C SER A 359 -15.42 14.73 -4.42
N GLU A 360 -16.47 15.54 -4.24
CA GLU A 360 -16.55 16.92 -4.74
C GLU A 360 -15.41 17.77 -4.18
N LEU A 361 -15.15 17.66 -2.87
CA LEU A 361 -14.05 18.39 -2.23
C LEU A 361 -12.69 17.98 -2.77
N VAL A 362 -12.45 16.67 -2.90
CA VAL A 362 -11.21 16.14 -3.49
C VAL A 362 -11.04 16.63 -4.92
N SER A 363 -12.08 16.52 -5.75
CA SER A 363 -12.04 16.93 -7.15
C SER A 363 -11.80 18.43 -7.34
N ARG A 364 -12.12 19.25 -6.35
CA ARG A 364 -11.97 20.71 -6.41
C ARG A 364 -10.62 21.19 -5.85
N GLU A 365 -10.14 20.56 -4.79
CA GLU A 365 -9.01 21.07 -4.01
C GLU A 365 -7.69 20.34 -4.28
N LEU A 366 -7.73 19.15 -4.90
CA LEU A 366 -6.56 18.29 -5.06
C LEU A 366 -6.23 18.01 -6.52
N ASP A 367 -4.94 17.88 -6.81
CA ASP A 367 -4.42 17.31 -8.05
C ASP A 367 -4.27 15.80 -7.89
N VAL A 368 -5.20 15.06 -8.50
CA VAL A 368 -5.26 13.60 -8.52
C VAL A 368 -5.74 13.14 -9.89
N ASP A 369 -5.32 11.94 -10.31
CA ASP A 369 -5.66 11.40 -11.63
C ASP A 369 -6.91 10.51 -11.61
N PHE A 370 -7.32 10.02 -10.43
CA PHE A 370 -8.60 9.33 -10.21
C PHE A 370 -9.01 9.31 -8.72
N ILE A 371 -10.32 9.15 -8.48
CA ILE A 371 -10.87 8.77 -7.17
C ILE A 371 -11.26 7.31 -7.22
N ASP A 372 -10.78 6.53 -6.25
CA ASP A 372 -11.17 5.14 -6.04
C ASP A 372 -12.10 5.01 -4.83
N ILE A 373 -13.15 4.19 -4.91
CA ILE A 373 -13.99 3.88 -3.74
C ILE A 373 -13.65 2.50 -3.19
N ASN A 374 -13.26 2.47 -1.91
CA ASN A 374 -12.99 1.23 -1.20
C ASN A 374 -14.29 0.47 -0.87
N MET A 375 -14.45 -0.67 -1.54
CA MET A 375 -15.52 -1.65 -1.33
C MET A 375 -14.94 -3.04 -1.01
N GLY A 376 -13.69 -3.11 -0.55
CA GLY A 376 -12.95 -4.37 -0.40
C GLY A 376 -12.25 -4.56 0.95
N CYS A 377 -12.08 -3.50 1.75
CA CYS A 377 -11.41 -3.61 3.04
C CYS A 377 -12.23 -4.50 4.00
N PRO A 378 -11.63 -5.58 4.56
CA PRO A 378 -12.34 -6.56 5.38
C PRO A 378 -12.38 -6.20 6.88
N ILE A 379 -11.77 -5.09 7.29
CA ILE A 379 -11.60 -4.72 8.71
C ILE A 379 -12.95 -4.52 9.38
N ASP A 380 -13.15 -5.19 10.52
CA ASP A 380 -14.44 -5.21 11.21
C ASP A 380 -14.90 -3.81 11.63
N LEU A 381 -13.98 -2.96 12.09
CA LEU A 381 -14.29 -1.56 12.44
C LEU A 381 -14.90 -0.77 11.27
N LEU A 382 -14.52 -1.10 10.03
CA LEU A 382 -15.03 -0.46 8.83
C LEU A 382 -16.33 -1.13 8.34
N CYS A 383 -16.35 -2.47 8.30
CA CYS A 383 -17.52 -3.26 7.91
C CYS A 383 -18.73 -3.01 8.84
N ASN A 384 -18.49 -2.88 10.15
CA ASN A 384 -19.53 -2.58 11.14
C ASN A 384 -20.16 -1.19 10.94
N LYS A 385 -19.49 -0.29 10.23
CA LYS A 385 -20.06 1.01 9.80
C LYS A 385 -20.79 0.91 8.45
N GLY A 386 -20.84 -0.27 7.84
CA GLY A 386 -21.44 -0.50 6.53
C GLY A 386 -20.59 -0.03 5.34
N ALA A 387 -19.28 0.17 5.55
CA ALA A 387 -18.31 0.56 4.52
C ALA A 387 -17.35 -0.59 4.18
N GLY A 388 -16.47 -0.40 3.20
CA GLY A 388 -15.53 -1.44 2.77
C GLY A 388 -16.28 -2.64 2.18
N ALA A 389 -15.85 -3.86 2.49
CA ALA A 389 -16.46 -5.05 1.93
C ALA A 389 -17.95 -5.23 2.30
N ALA A 390 -18.44 -4.62 3.38
CA ALA A 390 -19.86 -4.68 3.76
C ALA A 390 -20.80 -4.06 2.69
N LEU A 391 -20.29 -3.27 1.76
CA LEU A 391 -21.05 -2.77 0.61
C LEU A 391 -21.44 -3.88 -0.37
N LEU A 392 -20.66 -4.97 -0.46
CA LEU A 392 -20.96 -6.12 -1.34
C LEU A 392 -22.25 -6.86 -0.96
N GLN A 393 -22.75 -6.67 0.26
CA GLN A 393 -24.05 -7.20 0.67
C GLN A 393 -25.24 -6.36 0.16
N ARG A 394 -24.97 -5.20 -0.45
CA ARG A 394 -26.00 -4.24 -0.88
C ARG A 394 -25.67 -3.66 -2.26
N PRO A 395 -25.78 -4.43 -3.36
CA PRO A 395 -25.45 -3.96 -4.72
C PRO A 395 -26.17 -2.66 -5.12
N ASN A 396 -27.46 -2.52 -4.79
CA ASN A 396 -28.22 -1.28 -5.06
C ASN A 396 -27.57 -0.04 -4.42
N LYS A 397 -26.94 -0.21 -3.25
CA LYS A 397 -26.25 0.87 -2.56
C LYS A 397 -24.92 1.24 -3.24
N ILE A 398 -24.24 0.27 -3.84
CA ILE A 398 -23.05 0.50 -4.66
C ILE A 398 -23.43 1.36 -5.88
N GLU A 399 -24.52 0.99 -6.56
CA GLU A 399 -25.06 1.74 -7.69
C GLU A 399 -25.41 3.19 -7.28
N THR A 400 -26.19 3.37 -6.21
CA THR A 400 -26.54 4.71 -5.72
C THR A 400 -25.29 5.52 -5.39
N LEU A 401 -24.30 4.92 -4.73
CA LEU A 401 -23.06 5.61 -4.38
C LEU A 401 -22.32 6.06 -5.63
N ALA A 402 -22.11 5.18 -6.61
CA ALA A 402 -21.42 5.51 -7.86
C ALA A 402 -22.15 6.62 -8.63
N LYS A 403 -23.49 6.54 -8.71
CA LYS A 403 -24.33 7.55 -9.38
C LYS A 403 -24.39 8.89 -8.64
N CYS A 404 -24.22 8.93 -7.32
CA CYS A 404 -24.07 10.19 -6.59
C CYS A 404 -22.67 10.81 -6.72
N VAL A 405 -21.62 9.99 -6.84
CA VAL A 405 -20.23 10.46 -6.89
C VAL A 405 -19.83 10.93 -8.29
N SER A 406 -20.12 10.14 -9.33
CA SER A 406 -19.62 10.42 -10.67
C SER A 406 -20.02 11.80 -11.20
N PRO A 407 -21.25 12.32 -11.04
CA PRO A 407 -21.63 13.65 -11.55
C PRO A 407 -20.99 14.83 -10.83
N VAL A 408 -20.48 14.64 -9.61
CA VAL A 408 -19.94 15.75 -8.79
C VAL A 408 -18.44 15.95 -8.95
N ILE A 409 -17.78 15.06 -9.70
CA ILE A 409 -16.34 15.08 -9.94
C ILE A 409 -16.02 15.22 -11.42
N ASP A 410 -14.90 15.89 -11.71
CA ASP A 410 -14.36 16.07 -13.06
C ASP A 410 -13.24 15.05 -13.36
N ILE A 411 -12.85 14.27 -12.36
CA ILE A 411 -11.84 13.21 -12.42
C ILE A 411 -12.49 11.81 -12.54
N PRO A 412 -11.81 10.82 -13.15
CA PRO A 412 -12.33 9.46 -13.27
C PRO A 412 -12.63 8.78 -11.93
N LEU A 413 -13.76 8.06 -11.87
CA LEU A 413 -14.17 7.24 -10.73
C LEU A 413 -13.80 5.77 -10.96
N THR A 414 -13.11 5.14 -10.02
CA THR A 414 -12.83 3.71 -10.01
C THR A 414 -13.40 3.05 -8.75
N LEU A 415 -13.61 1.74 -8.81
CA LEU A 415 -14.04 0.94 -7.67
C LEU A 415 -13.01 -0.14 -7.36
N LYS A 416 -12.70 -0.35 -6.08
CA LYS A 416 -11.93 -1.52 -5.64
C LYS A 416 -12.75 -2.40 -4.72
N MET A 417 -12.99 -3.64 -5.11
CA MET A 417 -13.79 -4.59 -4.34
C MET A 417 -13.17 -5.99 -4.22
N ARG A 418 -13.84 -6.83 -3.45
CA ARG A 418 -13.59 -8.27 -3.29
C ARG A 418 -14.63 -9.07 -4.09
N LYS A 419 -14.41 -10.36 -4.33
CA LYS A 419 -15.38 -11.19 -5.07
C LYS A 419 -16.72 -11.41 -4.34
N GLY A 420 -16.71 -11.32 -3.01
CA GLY A 420 -17.89 -11.48 -2.16
C GLY A 420 -17.65 -11.08 -0.70
N TYR A 421 -18.71 -11.08 0.11
CA TYR A 421 -18.57 -10.87 1.56
C TYR A 421 -18.33 -12.18 2.31
N TYR A 422 -19.17 -13.18 2.05
CA TYR A 422 -19.14 -14.51 2.66
C TYR A 422 -18.41 -15.51 1.76
N ASP A 423 -17.75 -16.50 2.35
CA ASP A 423 -17.17 -17.60 1.57
C ASP A 423 -18.26 -18.36 0.79
N GLY A 424 -17.96 -18.76 -0.45
CA GLY A 424 -18.92 -19.39 -1.37
C GLY A 424 -20.08 -18.52 -1.86
N LYS A 425 -20.13 -17.22 -1.52
CA LYS A 425 -21.16 -16.27 -1.98
C LYS A 425 -20.55 -15.13 -2.79
N ASP A 426 -20.00 -15.48 -3.93
CA ASP A 426 -19.46 -14.52 -4.89
C ASP A 426 -20.59 -13.77 -5.59
N ILE A 427 -20.46 -12.45 -5.76
CA ILE A 427 -21.61 -11.58 -6.14
C ILE A 427 -21.30 -10.61 -7.28
N VAL A 428 -20.02 -10.28 -7.51
CA VAL A 428 -19.61 -9.23 -8.46
C VAL A 428 -20.09 -9.51 -9.90
N HIS A 429 -20.10 -10.77 -10.32
CA HIS A 429 -20.54 -11.18 -11.65
C HIS A 429 -22.01 -10.84 -11.96
N GLU A 430 -22.86 -10.66 -10.94
CA GLU A 430 -24.28 -10.33 -11.13
C GLU A 430 -24.51 -8.89 -11.57
N PHE A 431 -23.63 -7.97 -11.17
CA PHE A 431 -23.83 -6.53 -11.42
C PHE A 431 -22.70 -5.88 -12.24
N VAL A 432 -21.55 -6.53 -12.44
CA VAL A 432 -20.46 -5.98 -13.25
C VAL A 432 -20.88 -5.48 -14.64
N PRO A 433 -21.82 -6.11 -15.39
CA PRO A 433 -22.21 -5.63 -16.72
C PRO A 433 -22.88 -4.24 -16.68
N LYS A 434 -23.39 -3.83 -15.51
CA LYS A 434 -24.05 -2.54 -15.30
C LYS A 434 -23.12 -1.45 -14.79
N VAL A 435 -21.91 -1.80 -14.31
CA VAL A 435 -21.01 -0.86 -13.62
C VAL A 435 -20.58 0.30 -14.51
N SER A 436 -20.33 0.06 -15.80
CA SER A 436 -20.00 1.10 -16.78
C SER A 436 -21.11 2.16 -16.92
N SER A 437 -22.39 1.73 -16.86
CA SER A 437 -23.56 2.64 -16.91
C SER A 437 -23.65 3.58 -15.70
N TRP A 438 -22.95 3.27 -14.60
CA TRP A 438 -22.84 4.14 -13.43
C TRP A 438 -21.73 5.19 -13.59
N ASN A 439 -21.12 5.25 -14.79
CA ASN A 439 -20.01 6.14 -15.15
C ASN A 439 -18.75 5.89 -14.29
N VAL A 440 -18.54 4.63 -13.91
CA VAL A 440 -17.29 4.09 -13.36
C VAL A 440 -16.35 3.76 -14.51
N ARG A 441 -15.06 4.03 -14.35
CA ARG A 441 -14.03 3.96 -15.41
C ARG A 441 -13.05 2.81 -15.28
N ALA A 442 -12.98 2.17 -14.12
CA ALA A 442 -12.30 0.90 -13.95
C ALA A 442 -12.77 0.18 -12.68
N LEU A 443 -12.60 -1.13 -12.67
CA LEU A 443 -12.90 -2.00 -11.54
C LEU A 443 -11.65 -2.79 -11.15
N THR A 444 -11.15 -2.59 -9.93
CA THR A 444 -10.17 -3.52 -9.34
C THR A 444 -10.88 -4.60 -8.55
N LEU A 445 -10.62 -5.87 -8.87
CA LEU A 445 -11.21 -7.02 -8.20
C LEU A 445 -10.15 -7.85 -7.47
N HIS A 446 -10.30 -7.96 -6.14
CA HIS A 446 -9.53 -8.90 -5.34
C HIS A 446 -10.21 -10.27 -5.34
N GLY A 447 -9.48 -11.31 -5.75
CA GLY A 447 -9.98 -12.70 -5.92
C GLY A 447 -10.29 -13.44 -4.62
N ARG A 448 -10.59 -12.73 -3.53
CA ARG A 448 -10.99 -13.33 -2.26
C ARG A 448 -12.25 -12.67 -1.71
N THR A 449 -13.02 -13.42 -0.95
CA THR A 449 -14.14 -12.86 -0.17
C THR A 449 -13.61 -12.13 1.06
N ARG A 450 -14.47 -11.36 1.75
CA ARG A 450 -14.08 -10.70 3.01
C ARG A 450 -13.73 -11.72 4.09
N GLU A 451 -14.51 -12.80 4.23
CA GLU A 451 -14.28 -13.85 5.23
C GLU A 451 -12.97 -14.61 5.01
N GLN A 452 -12.65 -14.90 3.75
CA GLN A 452 -11.38 -15.55 3.40
C GLN A 452 -10.17 -14.71 3.82
N ARG A 453 -10.29 -13.39 3.99
CA ARG A 453 -9.17 -12.47 4.30
C ARG A 453 -7.91 -12.78 3.47
N TYR A 454 -6.98 -13.56 4.05
CA TYR A 454 -5.74 -14.05 3.48
C TYR A 454 -5.51 -15.56 3.67
N THR A 455 -6.52 -16.33 4.08
CA THR A 455 -6.45 -17.76 4.45
C THR A 455 -6.71 -18.72 3.28
N ARG A 456 -6.88 -18.20 2.06
CA ARG A 456 -7.04 -18.97 0.82
C ARG A 456 -6.20 -18.32 -0.27
N THR A 457 -5.94 -19.01 -1.37
CA THR A 457 -5.38 -18.40 -2.59
C THR A 457 -6.40 -17.45 -3.23
N ALA A 458 -5.93 -16.48 -3.99
CA ALA A 458 -6.80 -15.64 -4.81
C ALA A 458 -7.36 -16.45 -6.00
N ASP A 459 -8.65 -16.35 -6.21
CA ASP A 459 -9.40 -16.99 -7.28
C ASP A 459 -9.32 -16.15 -8.57
N TRP A 460 -8.35 -16.48 -9.42
CA TRP A 460 -8.11 -15.78 -10.68
C TRP A 460 -9.08 -16.18 -11.79
N ASP A 461 -9.60 -17.41 -11.77
CA ASP A 461 -10.63 -17.85 -12.71
C ASP A 461 -11.90 -16.99 -12.55
N TYR A 462 -12.28 -16.68 -11.30
CA TYR A 462 -13.38 -15.76 -11.04
C TYR A 462 -13.07 -14.33 -11.50
N ILE A 463 -11.83 -13.86 -11.35
CA ILE A 463 -11.42 -12.53 -11.85
C ILE A 463 -11.58 -12.47 -13.36
N GLU A 464 -11.10 -13.48 -14.08
CA GLU A 464 -11.25 -13.57 -15.53
C GLU A 464 -12.70 -13.67 -15.99
N LYS A 465 -13.53 -14.43 -15.27
CA LYS A 465 -14.97 -14.51 -15.52
C LYS A 465 -15.61 -13.12 -15.40
N VAL A 466 -15.32 -12.38 -14.33
CA VAL A 466 -15.85 -11.02 -14.13
C VAL A 466 -15.33 -10.08 -15.22
N ALA A 467 -14.06 -10.17 -15.60
CA ALA A 467 -13.47 -9.37 -16.66
C ALA A 467 -14.17 -9.60 -18.02
N GLY A 468 -14.48 -10.86 -18.37
CA GLY A 468 -15.25 -11.18 -19.58
C GLY A 468 -16.70 -10.64 -19.58
N LEU A 469 -17.29 -10.45 -18.39
CA LEU A 469 -18.64 -9.89 -18.24
C LEU A 469 -18.67 -8.36 -18.16
N ALA A 470 -17.51 -7.71 -18.03
CA ALA A 470 -17.41 -6.26 -17.79
C ALA A 470 -17.57 -5.40 -19.06
N GLY A 471 -17.59 -6.01 -20.25
CA GLY A 471 -17.61 -5.31 -21.53
C GLY A 471 -16.37 -4.41 -21.68
N ASP A 472 -16.58 -3.15 -22.05
CA ASP A 472 -15.49 -2.18 -22.23
C ASP A 472 -14.90 -1.62 -20.92
N LEU A 473 -15.45 -1.99 -19.75
CA LEU A 473 -14.95 -1.53 -18.47
C LEU A 473 -13.60 -2.22 -18.14
N PRO A 474 -12.48 -1.48 -18.01
CA PRO A 474 -11.20 -2.04 -17.60
C PRO A 474 -11.30 -2.75 -16.25
N VAL A 475 -10.90 -4.03 -16.21
CA VAL A 475 -10.80 -4.82 -14.97
C VAL A 475 -9.34 -5.01 -14.60
N ILE A 476 -8.98 -4.63 -13.37
CA ILE A 476 -7.66 -4.83 -12.78
C ILE A 476 -7.74 -6.01 -11.82
N GLY A 477 -6.97 -7.06 -12.11
CA GLY A 477 -6.87 -8.23 -11.22
C GLY A 477 -6.03 -7.93 -9.98
N ASN A 478 -6.36 -8.53 -8.84
CA ASN A 478 -5.61 -8.35 -7.60
C ASN A 478 -5.60 -9.63 -6.77
N GLY A 479 -4.42 -10.07 -6.36
CA GLY A 479 -4.27 -11.17 -5.41
C GLY A 479 -3.05 -12.04 -5.69
N ASP A 480 -2.21 -12.22 -4.68
CA ASP A 480 -1.15 -13.25 -4.60
C ASP A 480 -0.04 -13.24 -5.64
N ILE A 481 0.03 -12.21 -6.48
CA ILE A 481 1.15 -11.99 -7.40
C ILE A 481 2.42 -11.66 -6.63
N PHE A 482 3.40 -12.55 -6.71
CA PHE A 482 4.66 -12.52 -5.99
C PHE A 482 5.89 -12.62 -6.91
N ASN A 483 5.74 -12.86 -8.20
CA ASN A 483 6.85 -12.90 -9.17
C ASN A 483 6.37 -12.46 -10.56
N PHE A 484 7.31 -12.33 -11.51
CA PHE A 484 6.99 -11.83 -12.85
C PHE A 484 6.26 -12.87 -13.70
N GLU A 485 6.51 -14.17 -13.47
CA GLU A 485 5.82 -15.27 -14.12
C GLU A 485 4.33 -15.28 -13.77
N GLU A 486 4.00 -15.18 -12.47
CA GLU A 486 2.61 -15.06 -11.99
C GLU A 486 1.93 -13.82 -12.57
N TYR A 487 2.64 -12.67 -12.64
CA TYR A 487 2.10 -11.48 -13.30
C TYR A 487 1.75 -11.78 -14.77
N ASN A 488 2.69 -12.37 -15.51
CA ASN A 488 2.55 -12.69 -16.93
C ASN A 488 1.42 -13.68 -17.18
N ASP A 489 1.31 -14.73 -16.37
CA ASP A 489 0.27 -15.76 -16.50
C ASP A 489 -1.14 -15.15 -16.45
N HIS A 490 -1.35 -14.17 -15.56
CA HIS A 490 -2.66 -13.54 -15.39
C HIS A 490 -2.97 -12.42 -16.38
N VAL A 491 -1.98 -11.77 -16.98
CA VAL A 491 -2.23 -10.79 -18.05
C VAL A 491 -2.29 -11.44 -19.44
N ARG A 492 -1.74 -12.65 -19.61
CA ARG A 492 -1.64 -13.35 -20.91
C ARG A 492 -2.98 -13.55 -21.60
N SER A 493 -4.05 -13.81 -20.84
CA SER A 493 -5.39 -14.00 -21.41
C SER A 493 -5.98 -12.74 -22.05
N GLY A 494 -5.39 -11.57 -21.78
CA GLY A 494 -5.87 -10.27 -22.29
C GLY A 494 -7.20 -9.81 -21.70
N LYS A 495 -7.82 -10.59 -20.80
CA LYS A 495 -9.11 -10.26 -20.19
C LYS A 495 -8.98 -9.16 -19.14
N VAL A 496 -7.92 -9.21 -18.33
CA VAL A 496 -7.62 -8.13 -17.37
C VAL A 496 -6.74 -7.08 -18.04
N SER A 497 -6.96 -5.81 -17.73
CA SER A 497 -6.17 -4.70 -18.29
C SER A 497 -4.77 -4.62 -17.70
N THR A 498 -4.64 -4.97 -16.42
CA THR A 498 -3.38 -5.09 -15.68
C THR A 498 -3.64 -5.78 -14.34
N VAL A 499 -2.60 -5.87 -13.52
CA VAL A 499 -2.60 -6.43 -12.18
C VAL A 499 -2.22 -5.35 -11.17
N MET A 500 -2.96 -5.32 -10.06
CA MET A 500 -2.61 -4.55 -8.88
C MET A 500 -1.84 -5.42 -7.87
N ILE A 501 -0.68 -4.95 -7.43
CA ILE A 501 0.25 -5.67 -6.55
C ILE A 501 0.16 -5.11 -5.13
N GLY A 502 0.02 -5.98 -4.14
CA GLY A 502 -0.21 -5.60 -2.73
C GLY A 502 0.91 -6.05 -1.80
N ARG A 503 0.66 -7.12 -1.05
CA ARG A 503 1.61 -7.64 -0.04
C ARG A 503 2.99 -8.00 -0.61
N ALA A 504 3.07 -8.40 -1.88
CA ALA A 504 4.35 -8.72 -2.50
C ALA A 504 5.25 -7.48 -2.58
N ALA A 505 4.69 -6.32 -2.93
CA ALA A 505 5.44 -5.07 -2.90
C ALA A 505 5.97 -4.77 -1.49
N LEU A 506 5.18 -5.02 -0.43
CA LEU A 506 5.64 -4.84 0.96
C LEU A 506 6.81 -5.75 1.33
N ILE A 507 6.86 -6.96 0.78
CA ILE A 507 7.91 -7.95 1.03
C ILE A 507 9.13 -7.70 0.14
N LYS A 508 8.92 -7.26 -1.10
CA LYS A 508 9.95 -6.92 -2.08
C LYS A 508 9.47 -5.82 -3.03
N PRO A 509 9.73 -4.53 -2.73
CA PRO A 509 9.30 -3.43 -3.61
C PRO A 509 9.84 -3.53 -5.03
N TRP A 510 10.99 -4.18 -5.24
CA TRP A 510 11.57 -4.46 -6.55
C TRP A 510 10.81 -5.49 -7.39
N ILE A 511 9.69 -6.04 -6.92
CA ILE A 511 8.76 -6.84 -7.75
C ILE A 511 8.35 -6.09 -9.03
N PHE A 512 8.26 -4.76 -8.98
CA PHE A 512 7.97 -3.94 -10.15
C PHE A 512 9.12 -3.98 -11.17
N SER A 513 10.37 -3.89 -10.71
CA SER A 513 11.57 -4.08 -11.54
C SER A 513 11.64 -5.50 -12.11
N GLU A 514 11.36 -6.53 -11.30
CA GLU A 514 11.32 -7.92 -11.77
C GLU A 514 10.33 -8.11 -12.92
N ILE A 515 9.14 -7.48 -12.84
CA ILE A 515 8.14 -7.53 -13.91
C ILE A 515 8.61 -6.75 -15.14
N LYS A 516 9.22 -5.57 -14.98
CA LYS A 516 9.73 -4.79 -16.12
C LYS A 516 10.91 -5.47 -16.82
N GLU A 517 11.79 -6.09 -16.06
CA GLU A 517 13.02 -6.73 -16.53
C GLU A 517 12.85 -8.21 -16.86
N GLN A 518 11.67 -8.79 -16.57
CA GLN A 518 11.33 -10.19 -16.86
C GLN A 518 12.35 -11.19 -16.27
N ARG A 519 12.76 -10.92 -15.02
CA ARG A 519 13.72 -11.76 -14.29
C ARG A 519 13.53 -11.66 -12.78
N HIS A 520 13.97 -12.68 -12.06
CA HIS A 520 14.14 -12.59 -10.62
C HIS A 520 15.34 -11.70 -10.26
N ILE A 521 15.19 -10.87 -9.23
CA ILE A 521 16.25 -9.98 -8.75
C ILE A 521 16.67 -10.44 -7.34
N ASP A 522 17.96 -10.79 -7.21
CA ASP A 522 18.60 -11.14 -5.94
C ASP A 522 19.34 -9.94 -5.37
N ILE A 523 18.64 -9.06 -4.63
CA ILE A 523 19.31 -7.93 -4.00
C ILE A 523 20.03 -8.34 -2.71
N SER A 524 21.18 -7.74 -2.48
CA SER A 524 22.00 -7.95 -1.28
C SER A 524 21.38 -7.32 -0.02
N ALA A 525 21.88 -7.73 1.15
CA ALA A 525 21.49 -7.12 2.42
C ALA A 525 21.86 -5.63 2.53
N THR A 526 22.97 -5.22 1.90
CA THR A 526 23.40 -3.82 1.85
C THR A 526 22.47 -2.98 0.98
N GLU A 527 22.08 -3.47 -0.20
CA GLU A 527 21.09 -2.78 -1.06
C GLU A 527 19.73 -2.65 -0.34
N ARG A 528 19.32 -3.67 0.42
CA ARG A 528 18.12 -3.59 1.26
C ARG A 528 18.23 -2.54 2.35
N LEU A 529 19.38 -2.42 3.01
CA LEU A 529 19.61 -1.38 4.01
C LEU A 529 19.63 0.02 3.39
N ASP A 530 20.25 0.18 2.22
CA ASP A 530 20.28 1.46 1.50
C ASP A 530 18.88 1.90 1.06
N MET A 531 18.05 0.96 0.62
CA MET A 531 16.61 1.21 0.37
C MET A 531 15.90 1.73 1.65
N MET A 532 16.21 1.18 2.83
CA MET A 532 15.66 1.69 4.09
C MET A 532 16.18 3.08 4.45
N LYS A 533 17.45 3.40 4.14
CA LYS A 533 18.01 4.75 4.32
C LYS A 533 17.24 5.77 3.46
N VAL A 534 16.96 5.42 2.20
CA VAL A 534 16.13 6.27 1.31
C VAL A 534 14.71 6.42 1.87
N TYR A 535 14.11 5.35 2.40
CA TYR A 535 12.80 5.43 3.04
C TYR A 535 12.80 6.39 4.24
N CYS A 536 13.81 6.29 5.11
CA CYS A 536 13.98 7.19 6.25
C CYS A 536 14.14 8.64 5.78
N THR A 537 14.95 8.88 4.76
CA THR A 537 15.13 10.21 4.14
C THR A 537 13.80 10.79 3.66
N ASN A 538 13.03 10.01 2.89
CA ASN A 538 11.69 10.39 2.43
C ASN A 538 10.72 10.64 3.60
N GLY A 539 10.86 9.87 4.68
CA GLY A 539 10.06 10.03 5.90
C GLY A 539 10.37 11.32 6.67
N LEU A 540 11.64 11.70 6.77
CA LEU A 540 12.06 12.93 7.42
C LEU A 540 11.66 14.17 6.61
N GLU A 541 11.69 14.09 5.28
CA GLU A 541 11.14 15.11 4.40
C GLU A 541 9.62 15.29 4.62
N HIS A 542 8.88 14.19 4.72
CA HIS A 542 7.42 14.19 4.82
C HIS A 542 6.88 14.53 6.22
N TRP A 543 7.46 13.95 7.28
CA TRP A 543 6.99 14.08 8.67
C TRP A 543 7.84 15.02 9.52
N GLY A 544 9.07 15.27 9.10
CA GLY A 544 9.99 16.20 9.74
C GLY A 544 11.25 15.59 10.31
N SER A 545 12.24 16.45 10.52
CA SER A 545 13.52 16.10 11.15
C SER A 545 13.56 16.42 12.64
N ASP A 546 12.45 16.84 13.26
CA ASP A 546 12.34 16.96 14.71
C ASP A 546 12.12 15.59 15.37
N SER A 547 12.16 15.53 16.70
CA SER A 547 11.97 14.26 17.43
C SER A 547 10.66 13.57 17.06
N ARG A 548 9.59 14.34 16.82
CA ARG A 548 8.30 13.78 16.41
C ARG A 548 8.35 13.17 15.01
N GLY A 549 8.95 13.87 14.05
CA GLY A 549 9.08 13.39 12.68
C GLY A 549 9.98 12.15 12.58
N VAL A 550 11.09 12.13 13.33
CA VAL A 550 11.97 10.95 13.46
C VAL A 550 11.21 9.75 14.01
N GLU A 551 10.47 9.90 15.12
CA GLU A 551 9.73 8.79 15.72
C GLU A 551 8.52 8.35 14.89
N THR A 552 7.92 9.27 14.12
CA THR A 552 6.88 8.92 13.15
C THR A 552 7.47 8.09 12.01
N THR A 553 8.62 8.51 11.47
CA THR A 553 9.38 7.76 10.45
C THR A 553 9.76 6.37 10.95
N ARG A 554 10.31 6.28 12.17
CA ARG A 554 10.65 5.02 12.82
C ARG A 554 9.44 4.11 12.92
N ARG A 555 8.31 4.62 13.41
CA ARG A 555 7.08 3.83 13.58
C ARG A 555 6.66 3.19 12.27
N TYR A 556 6.62 3.94 11.16
CA TYR A 556 6.21 3.40 9.87
C TYR A 556 7.26 2.50 9.20
N LEU A 557 8.56 2.76 9.42
CA LEU A 557 9.63 1.83 9.04
C LEU A 557 9.43 0.47 9.71
N LEU A 558 9.15 0.45 11.02
CA LEU A 558 8.93 -0.80 11.75
C LEU A 558 7.68 -1.55 11.27
N GLU A 559 6.60 -0.84 10.93
CA GLU A 559 5.42 -1.47 10.31
C GLU A 559 5.76 -2.07 8.94
N TRP A 560 6.63 -1.44 8.15
CA TRP A 560 7.11 -2.01 6.89
C TRP A 560 8.06 -3.20 7.10
N LEU A 561 8.99 -3.13 8.05
CA LEU A 561 9.90 -4.24 8.40
C LEU A 561 9.12 -5.51 8.76
N SER A 562 7.94 -5.39 9.37
CA SER A 562 7.05 -6.52 9.66
C SER A 562 6.53 -7.28 8.41
N PHE A 563 6.76 -6.74 7.20
CA PHE A 563 6.57 -7.46 5.94
C PHE A 563 7.91 -7.77 5.25
N LEU A 564 8.82 -6.81 5.19
CA LEU A 564 10.09 -6.92 4.47
C LEU A 564 10.94 -8.11 4.96
N HIS A 565 10.91 -8.42 6.25
CA HIS A 565 11.67 -9.53 6.83
C HIS A 565 11.31 -10.90 6.25
N ARG A 566 10.14 -11.02 5.60
CA ARG A 566 9.68 -12.26 4.96
C ARG A 566 10.37 -12.56 3.63
N TYR A 567 11.10 -11.60 3.07
CA TYR A 567 11.85 -11.83 1.84
C TYR A 567 12.92 -12.90 2.09
N VAL A 568 12.95 -13.89 1.21
CA VAL A 568 14.03 -14.87 1.14
C VAL A 568 14.84 -14.54 -0.11
N PRO A 569 16.16 -14.30 0.02
CA PRO A 569 16.99 -13.98 -1.13
C PRO A 569 16.97 -15.11 -2.17
N VAL A 570 16.94 -14.72 -3.45
CA VAL A 570 16.82 -15.67 -4.56
C VAL A 570 18.00 -16.65 -4.58
N GLY A 571 19.22 -16.19 -4.26
CA GLY A 571 20.41 -17.04 -4.17
C GLY A 571 20.34 -18.13 -3.09
N LEU A 572 19.40 -18.04 -2.15
CA LEU A 572 19.17 -19.04 -1.09
C LEU A 572 18.12 -20.08 -1.49
N LEU A 573 17.34 -19.82 -2.54
CA LEU A 573 16.28 -20.71 -3.00
C LEU A 573 16.87 -21.91 -3.76
N GLU A 574 16.32 -23.10 -3.50
CA GLU A 574 16.60 -24.33 -4.24
C GLU A 574 15.68 -24.46 -5.46
N VAL A 575 14.44 -23.96 -5.35
CA VAL A 575 13.44 -23.99 -6.41
C VAL A 575 12.83 -22.60 -6.59
N LEU A 576 12.68 -22.20 -7.85
CA LEU A 576 12.00 -20.98 -8.28
C LEU A 576 10.73 -21.31 -9.06
N PRO A 577 9.71 -20.44 -9.04
CA PRO A 577 9.64 -19.20 -8.27
C PRO A 577 9.10 -19.41 -6.84
N GLN A 578 9.39 -18.48 -5.94
CA GLN A 578 8.70 -18.39 -4.65
C GLN A 578 7.26 -17.87 -4.87
N SER A 579 6.29 -18.39 -4.11
CA SER A 579 4.91 -17.90 -4.12
C SER A 579 4.50 -17.21 -2.80
N MET A 580 3.46 -16.38 -2.85
CA MET A 580 2.93 -15.64 -1.69
C MET A 580 2.52 -16.52 -0.50
N GLY A 581 2.08 -17.75 -0.79
CA GLY A 581 1.57 -18.70 0.20
C GLY A 581 2.67 -19.36 1.03
N MET A 582 3.89 -19.43 0.51
CA MET A 582 5.01 -20.11 1.15
C MET A 582 5.53 -19.33 2.36
N ARG A 583 5.89 -20.05 3.43
CA ARG A 583 6.50 -19.47 4.63
C ARG A 583 8.00 -19.72 4.68
N PRO A 584 8.84 -18.72 4.99
CA PRO A 584 10.24 -18.97 5.23
C PRO A 584 10.40 -19.85 6.50
N PRO A 585 11.15 -20.96 6.45
CA PRO A 585 11.61 -21.63 7.66
C PRO A 585 12.64 -20.74 8.39
N ALA A 586 13.12 -21.17 9.56
CA ALA A 586 14.26 -20.50 10.19
C ALA A 586 15.53 -20.74 9.35
N TYR A 587 16.24 -19.66 8.99
CA TYR A 587 17.44 -19.73 8.14
C TYR A 587 18.47 -18.66 8.51
N TYR A 588 19.73 -18.92 8.19
CA TYR A 588 20.82 -17.94 8.20
C TYR A 588 20.97 -17.29 6.83
N GLY A 589 21.23 -16.00 6.82
CA GLY A 589 21.55 -15.25 5.61
C GLY A 589 22.96 -15.47 5.08
N ARG A 590 23.28 -14.88 3.93
CA ARG A 590 24.66 -14.81 3.38
C ARG A 590 25.64 -14.02 4.26
N SER A 591 25.12 -13.23 5.20
CA SER A 591 25.87 -12.39 6.16
C SER A 591 25.04 -12.20 7.42
N ASP A 592 25.65 -11.72 8.50
CA ASP A 592 24.93 -11.39 9.74
C ASP A 592 23.90 -10.28 9.56
N LEU A 593 24.18 -9.31 8.66
CA LEU A 593 23.19 -8.30 8.29
C LEU A 593 21.99 -8.94 7.58
N GLU A 594 22.22 -9.91 6.69
CA GLU A 594 21.11 -10.62 6.04
C GLU A 594 20.28 -11.43 7.03
N THR A 595 20.93 -12.12 7.97
CA THR A 595 20.28 -12.84 9.07
C THR A 595 19.48 -11.89 9.95
N LEU A 596 20.03 -10.70 10.27
CA LEU A 596 19.33 -9.67 11.04
C LEU A 596 18.09 -9.16 10.31
N LEU A 597 18.18 -8.91 9.00
CA LEU A 597 17.06 -8.46 8.17
C LEU A 597 15.99 -9.55 7.97
N ALA A 598 16.34 -10.84 8.09
CA ALA A 598 15.40 -11.96 8.02
C ALA A 598 14.68 -12.24 9.35
N SER A 599 15.16 -11.67 10.46
CA SER A 599 14.63 -11.91 11.80
C SER A 599 13.14 -11.57 11.89
N SER A 600 12.36 -12.48 12.48
CA SER A 600 10.94 -12.26 12.78
C SER A 600 10.72 -11.56 14.14
N ASN A 601 11.80 -11.25 14.87
CA ASN A 601 11.71 -10.62 16.18
C ASN A 601 11.64 -9.09 16.07
N SER A 602 10.62 -8.48 16.69
CA SER A 602 10.46 -7.03 16.67
C SER A 602 11.58 -6.27 17.38
N SER A 603 12.30 -6.89 18.32
CA SER A 603 13.48 -6.27 18.94
C SER A 603 14.58 -6.01 17.93
N ASP A 604 14.76 -6.91 16.96
CA ASP A 604 15.78 -6.77 15.92
C ASP A 604 15.39 -5.65 14.95
N TRP A 605 14.10 -5.51 14.63
CA TRP A 605 13.60 -4.40 13.82
C TRP A 605 13.82 -3.05 14.51
N ILE A 606 13.63 -3.00 15.84
CA ILE A 606 13.97 -1.80 16.62
C ILE A 606 15.45 -1.48 16.45
N LYS A 607 16.35 -2.47 16.57
CA LYS A 607 17.79 -2.27 16.37
C LYS A 607 18.15 -1.78 14.96
N ILE A 608 17.55 -2.34 13.91
CA ILE A 608 17.71 -1.84 12.54
C ILE A 608 17.28 -0.37 12.45
N SER A 609 16.16 -0.01 13.08
CA SER A 609 15.72 1.38 13.11
C SER A 609 16.66 2.28 13.93
N GLU A 610 17.33 1.77 14.96
CA GLU A 610 18.32 2.52 15.75
C GLU A 610 19.60 2.81 14.95
N MET A 611 20.00 1.89 14.06
CA MET A 611 21.10 2.12 13.12
C MET A 611 20.82 3.33 12.22
N LEU A 612 19.56 3.52 11.80
CA LEU A 612 19.14 4.53 10.82
C LEU A 612 18.69 5.87 11.44
N LEU A 613 18.06 5.82 12.61
CA LEU A 613 17.36 6.97 13.22
C LEU A 613 17.82 7.25 14.65
N GLY A 614 18.94 6.65 15.07
CA GLY A 614 19.50 6.78 16.42
C GLY A 614 18.71 6.01 17.49
N PRO A 615 19.15 6.05 18.74
CA PRO A 615 18.55 5.26 19.83
C PRO A 615 17.09 5.62 20.08
N THR A 616 16.31 4.62 20.47
CA THR A 616 14.93 4.83 20.90
C THR A 616 14.85 5.39 22.33
N PRO A 617 13.79 6.13 22.69
CA PRO A 617 13.52 6.46 24.09
C PRO A 617 13.37 5.19 24.94
N ALA A 618 13.78 5.22 26.21
CA ALA A 618 13.74 4.04 27.09
C ALA A 618 12.34 3.41 27.25
N THR A 619 11.27 4.19 27.04
CA THR A 619 9.87 3.74 27.13
C THR A 619 9.29 3.27 25.80
N PHE A 620 10.08 3.30 24.71
CA PHE A 620 9.63 2.91 23.39
C PHE A 620 9.39 1.41 23.32
N SER A 621 8.24 1.03 22.78
CA SER A 621 7.92 -0.35 22.45
C SER A 621 7.20 -0.42 21.12
N PHE A 622 7.43 -1.51 20.40
CA PHE A 622 6.80 -1.75 19.12
C PHE A 622 6.13 -3.12 19.08
N VAL A 623 4.85 -3.09 18.73
CA VAL A 623 4.06 -4.27 18.38
C VAL A 623 3.48 -3.99 17.00
N PRO A 624 3.71 -4.87 16.00
CA PRO A 624 3.13 -4.72 14.67
C PRO A 624 1.62 -4.59 14.73
N LYS A 625 1.05 -3.66 13.96
CA LYS A 625 -0.41 -3.57 13.81
C LYS A 625 -0.98 -4.76 13.07
N HIS A 626 -0.22 -5.27 12.11
CA HIS A 626 -0.62 -6.39 11.30
C HIS A 626 -0.03 -7.67 11.88
N LYS A 627 -0.87 -8.42 12.61
CA LYS A 627 -0.59 -9.83 12.87
C LYS A 627 -0.67 -10.54 11.50
N SER A 628 0.46 -10.89 10.92
CA SER A 628 0.54 -11.60 9.64
C SER A 628 0.11 -13.06 9.77
N TYR A 629 -1.06 -13.33 10.38
CA TYR A 629 -1.67 -14.65 10.35
C TYR A 629 -2.25 -14.87 8.96
N SER A 630 -1.48 -15.48 8.06
CA SER A 630 -2.04 -15.98 6.80
C SER A 630 -2.69 -17.34 6.94
N TYR A 631 -2.35 -18.17 7.94
CA TYR A 631 -2.94 -19.51 8.15
C TYR A 631 -2.75 -19.93 9.61
N LYS A 632 -3.70 -20.69 10.18
CA LYS A 632 -3.50 -21.41 11.45
C LYS A 632 -2.27 -22.31 11.30
N VAL A 633 -1.41 -22.35 12.31
CA VAL A 633 -0.45 -23.45 12.43
C VAL A 633 -1.30 -24.69 12.69
N LEU A 634 -1.30 -25.64 11.75
CA LEU A 634 -1.97 -26.93 11.97
C LEU A 634 -1.40 -27.55 13.25
N SER A 635 -2.28 -28.01 14.14
CA SER A 635 -1.86 -28.73 15.35
C SER A 635 -1.13 -30.03 14.97
N LYS A 636 -0.41 -30.64 15.91
CA LYS A 636 0.21 -31.96 15.71
C LYS A 636 -0.82 -33.00 15.25
N ASP A 637 -2.05 -32.91 15.75
CA ASP A 637 -3.13 -33.84 15.42
C ASP A 637 -3.66 -33.65 13.99
N GLU A 638 -3.73 -32.40 13.49
CA GLU A 638 -4.14 -32.10 12.11
C GLU A 638 -3.07 -32.47 11.07
N ARG A 639 -1.81 -32.71 11.50
CA ARG A 639 -0.73 -33.19 10.63
C ARG A 639 -0.72 -34.71 10.50
N ALA A 640 -1.21 -35.44 11.50
CA ALA A 640 -1.32 -36.89 11.46
C ALA A 640 -2.43 -37.35 10.49
N ASP A 641 -3.54 -36.62 10.42
CA ASP A 641 -4.65 -36.90 9.50
C ASP A 641 -4.34 -36.58 8.02
N ALA A 642 -3.27 -35.83 7.74
CA ALA A 642 -2.87 -35.43 6.39
C ALA A 642 -1.91 -36.41 5.68
N GLY A 643 -1.62 -37.57 6.28
CA GLY A 643 -1.02 -38.70 5.58
C GLY A 643 0.14 -39.37 6.31
N GLU A 644 -0.18 -40.31 7.21
CA GLU A 644 0.55 -41.57 7.38
C GLU A 644 -0.47 -42.71 7.50
N ASN A 645 -0.74 -43.36 6.37
CA ASN A 645 -1.08 -44.78 6.29
C ASN A 645 -0.36 -45.30 5.04
N GLY A 646 0.85 -45.81 5.24
CA GLY A 646 1.70 -46.41 4.19
C GLY A 646 3.09 -45.81 4.17
#